data_AF-A0AAV1CCR5-F1
#
_entry.id   AF-A0AAV1CCR5-F1
#
_cell.length_a   1.000
_cell.length_b   1.000
_cell.length_c   1.000
_cell.angle_alpha   90.00
_cell.angle_beta   90.00
_cell.angle_gamma   90.00
#
_symmetry.space_group_name_H-M   'P 1'
#
loop_
_entity.id
_entity.type
_entity.pdbx_description
1 polymer ?
#
loop_
_entity_poly.entity_id
_entity_poly.type
_entity_poly.pdbx_seq_one_letter_code
_entity_poly.pdbx_strand_id
1 'polypeptide(L)'
;MSDALPARFHMAAFPFRRSPTHHPCFTPLPPSRHFSSSTKLRWRIPEQQWQKASGLLVESKRKGAISWVVRSVLNDNMPSINGKGETEPTRILLERLFSQTQKLEEQIGKDPDIPEVAEIRLSLEKLEADFLAAFSALKKKEYDLQEAERKVRLEYEELNLAKEEMAQLEKEIACANSRREELEEELMKANLGLASQVLVIDDLKQCLTERDKAIVAAKRALSLKGDEIERMSQDLSKKSEEAASAELELRSKVKLLDAANEIVRRQEDEIHELQRMIQEKEEGIEVSKIRQKAELDKLRIAESNLKKRTADWLTARQELKKLEEEMSKHTGEANDTLKDFERVKALLAEVRSKLVLSQKSFALSRQKVEEQEQLLEKQLEELKEQMESVQSYTITLEDAKMEIENERVKMRVIEARNKELERELLMEKEVIAELQKDLNKQRESLERAFQEISSLNQVLVLKNAEFEEMENRLQVKDAELVDARLEIQHLISERASFQGLLEKKDTEVSNAEEVLAAVNREIIELNILMKHREDQLIEATTALQEKEINVQALKHEVDDNKHKFSEAESVVEKIVELTQHLALSAGDFEGFHGTSLLEEANNCEPAGDNLSWQRTRLETELQLTKETLRMKEMEVLASQRALTIKEEKLKLVSRKLDNKEMEWIKMKEEMIRESAELRQLYALAQERIGEKSIGDLAIEKLELEAAQLEVEAATNALQKLAQMSKDLLNMVTLSTNSDVDISILLPQSGLKNPLHLDESHGVTEFRTEVAKLLALTEQLVIEAGTKQVER
;
A
#
# COMPACT_ATOMS: atom_id res chain seq x y z
N MET A 1 92.50 19.17 -32.21
CA MET A 1 92.57 20.10 -33.35
C MET A 1 91.25 20.82 -33.38
N SER A 2 91.29 22.15 -33.21
CA SER A 2 90.21 23.14 -33.34
C SER A 2 89.08 23.02 -32.30
N ASP A 3 89.14 23.71 -31.16
CA ASP A 3 88.78 25.12 -30.91
C ASP A 3 87.34 25.49 -31.33
N ALA A 4 86.45 25.69 -30.35
CA ALA A 4 85.63 26.90 -30.15
C ALA A 4 84.46 26.65 -29.17
N LEU A 5 84.59 27.15 -27.93
CA LEU A 5 83.52 27.87 -27.21
C LEU A 5 83.28 29.23 -27.91
N PRO A 6 82.24 30.06 -27.63
CA PRO A 6 81.38 30.13 -26.42
C PRO A 6 79.86 30.31 -26.78
N ALA A 7 78.88 30.33 -25.87
CA ALA A 7 78.55 31.49 -25.04
C ALA A 7 77.37 31.21 -24.09
N ARG A 8 77.54 31.65 -22.84
CA ARG A 8 76.49 31.94 -21.86
C ARG A 8 75.67 33.15 -22.31
N PHE A 9 74.36 33.11 -22.11
CA PHE A 9 73.53 34.31 -21.94
C PHE A 9 72.80 34.26 -20.60
N HIS A 10 73.12 35.25 -19.76
CA HIS A 10 72.30 35.76 -18.66
C HIS A 10 71.23 36.73 -19.21
N MET A 11 70.30 37.12 -18.32
CA MET A 11 69.25 38.14 -18.42
C MET A 11 67.89 37.62 -18.88
N ALA A 12 66.75 38.03 -18.31
CA ALA A 12 66.48 38.94 -17.21
C ALA A 12 65.04 38.70 -16.75
N ALA A 13 64.79 38.98 -15.47
CA ALA A 13 63.45 39.22 -14.97
C ALA A 13 62.85 40.46 -15.66
N PHE A 14 61.59 40.36 -16.09
CA PHE A 14 60.72 41.52 -16.28
C PHE A 14 59.44 41.31 -15.48
N PRO A 15 59.00 42.30 -14.70
CA PRO A 15 57.75 42.26 -13.96
C PRO A 15 56.63 42.83 -14.85
N PHE A 16 55.51 42.14 -15.01
CA PHE A 16 54.31 42.77 -15.54
C PHE A 16 53.05 42.40 -14.77
N ARG A 17 52.50 43.46 -14.17
CA ARG A 17 51.09 43.81 -14.00
C ARG A 17 50.12 42.78 -13.44
N ARG A 18 49.72 43.08 -12.20
CA ARG A 18 48.33 43.28 -11.75
C ARG A 18 47.28 43.13 -12.87
N SER A 19 46.48 42.08 -12.75
CA SER A 19 45.12 42.04 -13.27
C SER A 19 44.14 42.43 -12.14
N PRO A 20 43.04 43.13 -12.46
CA PRO A 20 42.07 43.60 -11.48
C PRO A 20 41.12 42.45 -11.09
N THR A 21 41.06 42.13 -9.80
CA THR A 21 39.99 41.30 -9.24
C THR A 21 38.70 42.10 -9.23
N HIS A 22 37.87 41.93 -10.25
CA HIS A 22 36.43 42.19 -10.14
C HIS A 22 35.77 40.95 -9.54
N HIS A 23 35.56 40.97 -8.23
CA HIS A 23 34.51 40.16 -7.58
C HIS A 23 33.30 41.06 -7.31
N PRO A 24 32.09 40.68 -7.71
CA PRO A 24 30.89 41.18 -7.06
C PRO A 24 30.73 40.42 -5.73
N CYS A 25 30.87 41.12 -4.61
CA CYS A 25 30.35 40.68 -3.32
C CYS A 25 28.82 40.60 -3.40
N PHE A 26 28.28 39.40 -3.53
CA PHE A 26 26.94 39.09 -3.03
C PHE A 26 27.10 38.40 -1.68
N THR A 27 26.88 39.17 -0.62
CA THR A 27 26.59 38.64 0.72
C THR A 27 25.15 38.16 0.75
N PRO A 28 24.86 36.94 1.25
CA PRO A 28 23.58 36.65 1.86
C PRO A 28 23.69 37.00 3.34
N LEU A 29 22.93 38.01 3.75
CA LEU A 29 22.60 38.25 5.16
C LEU A 29 21.84 37.03 5.74
N PRO A 30 21.98 36.78 7.05
CA PRO A 30 21.42 35.60 7.70
C PRO A 30 19.89 35.75 7.86
N PRO A 31 19.11 34.65 7.84
CA PRO A 31 17.70 34.76 8.16
C PRO A 31 17.52 35.02 9.67
N SER A 32 16.78 36.10 9.91
CA SER A 32 16.26 36.54 11.19
C SER A 32 15.66 35.41 12.02
N ARG A 33 16.04 35.42 13.30
CA ARG A 33 15.24 34.87 14.40
C ARG A 33 13.83 35.49 14.34
N HIS A 34 12.82 34.68 14.06
CA HIS A 34 11.45 35.01 14.47
C HIS A 34 11.18 34.37 15.82
N PHE A 35 11.17 35.25 16.83
CA PHE A 35 10.55 35.03 18.12
C PHE A 35 9.10 34.61 17.94
N SER A 36 8.72 33.55 18.64
CA SER A 36 7.34 33.12 18.84
C SER A 36 6.55 34.24 19.54
N SER A 37 5.78 35.01 18.79
CA SER A 37 4.71 35.83 19.34
C SER A 37 3.49 34.93 19.56
N SER A 38 3.22 34.71 20.85
CA SER A 38 1.95 34.25 21.36
C SER A 38 0.84 35.21 20.94
N THR A 39 0.06 34.82 19.94
CA THR A 39 -1.23 35.44 19.64
C THR A 39 -2.32 34.39 19.80
N LYS A 40 -3.00 34.48 20.96
CA LYS A 40 -4.37 34.03 21.16
C LYS A 40 -5.24 34.57 20.01
N LEU A 41 -5.46 33.74 18.99
CA LEU A 41 -6.55 33.96 18.04
C LEU A 41 -7.59 32.88 18.24
N ARG A 42 -8.58 33.31 19.02
CA ARG A 42 -9.92 32.78 19.16
C ARG A 42 -10.56 32.62 17.78
N TRP A 43 -10.47 31.43 17.19
CA TRP A 43 -11.34 31.05 16.08
C TRP A 43 -12.62 30.45 16.64
N ARG A 44 -13.62 31.32 16.72
CA ARG A 44 -15.03 30.97 16.85
C ARG A 44 -15.43 30.35 15.50
N ILE A 45 -15.58 29.02 15.47
CA ILE A 45 -16.14 28.32 14.30
C ILE A 45 -17.64 28.68 14.23
N PRO A 46 -18.17 29.09 13.06
CA PRO A 46 -19.60 29.27 12.87
C PRO A 46 -20.30 27.91 12.82
N GLU A 47 -21.09 27.63 13.86
CA GLU A 47 -22.12 26.60 13.84
C GLU A 47 -23.23 27.02 12.87
N GLN A 48 -23.25 26.43 11.67
CA GLN A 48 -24.46 26.30 10.84
C GLN A 48 -25.03 24.92 11.17
N GLN A 49 -25.94 24.80 12.15
CA GLN A 49 -27.39 24.87 11.95
C GLN A 49 -27.83 24.31 10.60
N TRP A 50 -28.11 23.00 10.52
CA TRP A 50 -29.34 22.47 9.91
C TRP A 50 -29.71 21.14 10.61
N GLN A 51 -30.81 21.24 11.37
CA GLN A 51 -31.84 20.22 11.65
C GLN A 51 -31.43 18.90 12.33
N LYS A 52 -31.46 18.95 13.68
CA LYS A 52 -31.96 17.82 14.48
C LYS A 52 -33.49 17.83 14.45
N ALA A 53 -34.06 17.02 13.56
CA ALA A 53 -35.30 16.28 13.81
C ALA A 53 -34.85 14.81 13.80
N SER A 54 -34.99 14.01 14.86
CA SER A 54 -36.20 13.73 15.59
C SER A 54 -35.88 13.37 17.04
N GLY A 55 -36.41 14.17 17.94
CA GLY A 55 -36.50 13.92 19.38
C GLY A 55 -37.89 14.28 19.84
N LEU A 56 -38.89 13.59 19.30
CA LEU A 56 -40.26 13.50 19.80
C LEU A 56 -40.60 12.02 19.64
N LEU A 57 -40.66 11.22 20.70
CA LEU A 57 -41.85 11.15 21.54
C LEU A 57 -41.46 10.55 22.91
N VAL A 58 -41.30 11.39 23.93
CA VAL A 58 -41.53 10.98 25.33
C VAL A 58 -42.87 11.59 25.73
N GLU A 59 -43.84 10.70 25.86
CA GLU A 59 -45.04 10.78 26.68
C GLU A 59 -45.61 12.18 26.93
N SER A 60 -46.33 12.69 25.93
CA SER A 60 -47.45 13.56 26.21
C SER A 60 -48.57 12.69 26.79
N LYS A 61 -48.67 12.64 28.13
CA LYS A 61 -49.93 12.37 28.85
C LYS A 61 -50.97 13.41 28.41
N ARG A 62 -51.52 13.27 27.21
CA ARG A 62 -52.79 13.90 26.88
C ARG A 62 -53.85 13.06 27.55
N LYS A 63 -54.25 13.49 28.75
CA LYS A 63 -55.65 13.43 29.19
C LYS A 63 -56.50 14.12 28.12
N GLY A 64 -56.70 13.45 27.00
CA GLY A 64 -57.75 13.75 26.05
C GLY A 64 -58.98 13.07 26.59
N ALA A 65 -59.63 13.71 27.56
CA ALA A 65 -61.05 13.47 27.79
C ALA A 65 -61.73 13.81 26.47
N ILE A 66 -61.95 12.80 25.62
CA ILE A 66 -62.95 12.91 24.57
C ILE A 66 -64.25 12.90 25.35
N SER A 67 -64.68 14.10 25.70
CA SER A 67 -66.06 14.40 26.02
C SER A 67 -66.88 14.01 24.79
N TRP A 68 -67.19 12.72 24.67
CA TRP A 68 -68.50 12.35 24.19
C TRP A 68 -69.43 12.99 25.19
N VAL A 69 -69.86 14.21 24.84
CA VAL A 69 -71.13 14.74 25.27
C VAL A 69 -72.09 13.62 24.91
N VAL A 70 -72.42 12.79 25.90
CA VAL A 70 -73.69 12.09 25.95
C VAL A 70 -74.67 13.24 25.86
N ARG A 71 -75.05 13.57 24.62
CA ARG A 71 -76.18 14.43 24.36
C ARG A 71 -77.30 13.56 24.86
N SER A 72 -77.63 13.70 26.14
CA SER A 72 -78.81 13.14 26.73
C SER A 72 -79.94 13.70 25.90
N VAL A 73 -80.37 12.92 24.91
CA VAL A 73 -81.72 13.03 24.37
C VAL A 73 -82.61 12.45 25.47
N LEU A 74 -82.63 13.14 26.61
CA LEU A 74 -83.86 13.28 27.38
C LEU A 74 -84.73 14.16 26.49
N ASN A 75 -85.32 13.53 25.48
CA ASN A 75 -86.52 14.07 24.89
C ASN A 75 -87.51 14.04 26.06
N ASP A 76 -87.70 15.18 26.72
CA ASP A 76 -88.80 15.44 27.66
C ASP A 76 -90.17 15.38 26.98
N ASN A 77 -90.26 14.77 25.80
CA ASN A 77 -91.48 14.27 25.20
C ASN A 77 -91.87 12.96 25.91
N MET A 78 -91.98 12.98 27.23
CA MET A 78 -93.07 12.24 27.86
C MET A 78 -94.33 12.80 27.21
N PRO A 79 -95.08 12.04 26.40
CA PRO A 79 -96.44 12.44 26.15
C PRO A 79 -97.08 12.36 27.52
N SER A 80 -97.27 13.53 28.16
CA SER A 80 -98.10 13.62 29.34
C SER A 80 -99.35 12.84 28.96
N ILE A 81 -99.62 11.75 29.66
CA ILE A 81 -100.89 11.04 29.59
C ILE A 81 -101.87 12.00 30.26
N ASN A 82 -102.13 13.11 29.58
CA ASN A 82 -103.17 14.05 29.90
C ASN A 82 -104.41 13.53 29.17
N GLY A 83 -104.77 12.31 29.54
CA GLY A 83 -106.11 11.77 29.36
C GLY A 83 -107.04 12.36 30.41
N LYS A 84 -106.97 13.68 30.65
CA LYS A 84 -108.12 14.45 31.16
C LYS A 84 -109.09 14.63 29.99
N GLY A 85 -109.58 13.52 29.45
CA GLY A 85 -110.88 13.54 28.79
C GLY A 85 -111.89 13.66 29.92
N GLU A 86 -112.62 14.78 29.93
CA GLU A 86 -113.69 15.22 30.86
C GLU A 86 -114.85 14.22 30.94
N THR A 87 -114.53 12.97 31.25
CA THR A 87 -115.43 11.84 31.39
C THR A 87 -115.18 11.31 32.79
N GLU A 88 -116.24 11.32 33.60
CA GLU A 88 -116.25 10.82 34.96
C GLU A 88 -115.52 9.47 35.04
N PRO A 89 -114.60 9.25 36.02
CA PRO A 89 -113.79 8.04 36.06
C PRO A 89 -114.69 6.81 35.93
N THR A 90 -114.34 5.89 35.03
CA THR A 90 -115.12 4.66 34.80
C THR A 90 -115.44 3.93 36.10
N ARG A 91 -114.50 4.01 37.07
CA ARG A 91 -114.67 3.58 38.45
C ARG A 91 -115.84 4.26 39.17
N ILE A 92 -115.97 5.60 39.09
CA ILE A 92 -117.04 6.38 39.71
C ILE A 92 -118.39 6.11 39.04
N LEU A 93 -118.44 5.91 37.71
CA LEU A 93 -119.66 5.53 37.00
C LEU A 93 -120.14 4.12 37.37
N LEU A 94 -119.23 3.15 37.50
CA LEU A 94 -119.54 1.80 37.96
C LEU A 94 -119.98 1.78 39.44
N GLU A 95 -119.30 2.55 40.30
CA GLU A 95 -119.71 2.73 41.71
C GLU A 95 -121.10 3.39 41.83
N ARG A 96 -121.43 4.36 40.95
CA ARG A 96 -122.76 4.98 40.88
C ARG A 96 -123.82 4.01 40.38
N LEU A 97 -123.54 3.26 39.30
CA LEU A 97 -124.40 2.20 38.80
C LEU A 97 -124.73 1.19 39.89
N PHE A 98 -123.71 0.67 40.55
CA PHE A 98 -123.85 -0.28 41.65
C PHE A 98 -124.73 0.29 42.77
N SER A 99 -124.51 1.55 43.13
CA SER A 99 -125.31 2.27 44.14
C SER A 99 -126.77 2.51 43.70
N GLN A 100 -127.05 2.69 42.40
CA GLN A 100 -128.40 2.88 41.88
C GLN A 100 -129.15 1.57 41.68
N THR A 101 -128.46 0.50 41.26
CA THR A 101 -129.02 -0.85 41.21
C THR A 101 -129.44 -1.30 42.62
N GLN A 102 -128.60 -1.05 43.62
CA GLN A 102 -128.92 -1.34 45.02
C GLN A 102 -130.15 -0.55 45.52
N LYS A 103 -130.32 0.71 45.12
CA LYS A 103 -131.51 1.52 45.46
C LYS A 103 -132.79 1.03 44.78
N LEU A 104 -132.71 0.61 43.51
CA LEU A 104 -133.84 0.03 42.77
C LEU A 104 -134.25 -1.33 43.37
N GLU A 105 -133.28 -2.15 43.77
CA GLU A 105 -133.50 -3.43 44.46
C GLU A 105 -134.23 -3.23 45.80
N GLU A 106 -133.83 -2.20 46.58
CA GLU A 106 -134.51 -1.82 47.83
C GLU A 106 -135.93 -1.25 47.62
N GLN A 107 -136.23 -0.64 46.47
CA GLN A 107 -137.55 -0.10 46.11
C GLN A 107 -138.54 -1.15 45.59
N ILE A 108 -138.05 -2.25 44.99
CA ILE A 108 -138.88 -3.35 44.46
C ILE A 108 -139.23 -4.38 45.57
N GLY A 109 -138.47 -4.43 46.66
CA GLY A 109 -138.60 -5.42 47.74
C GLY A 109 -139.57 -5.10 48.89
N LYS A 110 -140.46 -4.09 48.80
CA LYS A 110 -141.46 -3.75 49.83
C LYS A 110 -142.90 -3.79 49.28
N ASP A 111 -143.81 -4.43 50.02
CA ASP A 111 -145.24 -4.70 49.72
C ASP A 111 -146.12 -3.43 49.54
N PRO A 112 -147.34 -3.53 48.95
CA PRO A 112 -147.80 -2.63 47.90
C PRO A 112 -149.14 -1.94 48.24
N ASP A 113 -149.13 -0.67 48.60
CA ASP A 113 -150.32 0.20 48.57
C ASP A 113 -149.95 1.54 47.92
N ILE A 114 -149.93 1.50 46.58
CA ILE A 114 -150.08 2.57 45.56
C ILE A 114 -149.08 3.76 45.60
N PRO A 115 -148.55 4.17 44.43
CA PRO A 115 -147.10 4.28 44.26
C PRO A 115 -146.64 5.67 43.80
N GLU A 116 -145.34 5.91 43.83
CA GLU A 116 -144.73 6.71 42.77
C GLU A 116 -144.08 5.75 41.76
N VAL A 117 -144.91 5.12 40.91
CA VAL A 117 -144.45 4.43 39.68
C VAL A 117 -143.63 5.40 38.80
N ALA A 118 -143.83 6.71 38.97
CA ALA A 118 -142.95 7.75 38.44
C ALA A 118 -141.53 7.69 39.02
N GLU A 119 -141.34 7.47 40.32
CA GLU A 119 -140.02 7.35 40.96
C GLU A 119 -139.27 6.10 40.52
N ILE A 120 -139.94 4.94 40.41
CA ILE A 120 -139.30 3.70 39.94
C ILE A 120 -138.90 3.84 38.47
N ARG A 121 -139.76 4.43 37.63
CA ARG A 121 -139.46 4.68 36.22
C ARG A 121 -138.32 5.69 36.05
N LEU A 122 -138.30 6.77 36.82
CA LEU A 122 -137.20 7.74 36.82
C LEU A 122 -135.89 7.14 37.33
N SER A 123 -135.96 6.24 38.32
CA SER A 123 -134.79 5.50 38.83
C SER A 123 -134.27 4.51 37.79
N LEU A 124 -135.17 3.86 37.02
CA LEU A 124 -134.80 2.96 35.93
C LEU A 124 -134.20 3.72 34.73
N GLU A 125 -134.80 4.83 34.31
CA GLU A 125 -134.27 5.70 33.25
C GLU A 125 -132.90 6.29 33.64
N LYS A 126 -132.71 6.61 34.93
CA LYS A 126 -131.41 7.06 35.46
C LYS A 126 -130.37 5.94 35.48
N LEU A 127 -130.77 4.73 35.89
CA LEU A 127 -129.90 3.55 35.86
C LEU A 127 -129.50 3.19 34.42
N GLU A 128 -130.43 3.27 33.47
CA GLU A 128 -130.17 3.04 32.05
C GLU A 128 -129.22 4.10 31.47
N ALA A 129 -129.43 5.38 31.80
CA ALA A 129 -128.52 6.45 31.43
C ALA A 129 -127.11 6.25 32.02
N ASP A 130 -127.01 5.86 33.30
CA ASP A 130 -125.74 5.55 33.95
C ASP A 130 -125.10 4.28 33.36
N PHE A 131 -125.89 3.31 32.89
CA PHE A 131 -125.41 2.09 32.22
C PHE A 131 -124.82 2.41 30.87
N LEU A 132 -125.52 3.20 30.06
CA LEU A 132 -125.03 3.68 28.78
C LEU A 132 -123.80 4.59 28.94
N ALA A 133 -123.74 5.41 29.99
CA ALA A 133 -122.58 6.23 30.32
C ALA A 133 -121.36 5.38 30.74
N ALA A 134 -121.55 4.38 31.61
CA ALA A 134 -120.47 3.47 32.01
C ALA A 134 -120.00 2.59 30.84
N PHE A 135 -120.93 2.09 30.01
CA PHE A 135 -120.61 1.29 28.83
C PHE A 135 -119.83 2.10 27.78
N SER A 136 -120.26 3.33 27.49
CA SER A 136 -119.52 4.22 26.57
C SER A 136 -118.15 4.61 27.13
N ALA A 137 -118.03 4.85 28.44
CA ALA A 137 -116.75 5.10 29.10
C ALA A 137 -115.82 3.87 29.08
N LEU A 138 -116.34 2.67 29.31
CA LEU A 138 -115.59 1.41 29.20
C LEU A 138 -115.12 1.16 27.76
N LYS A 139 -115.99 1.37 26.77
CA LYS A 139 -115.66 1.21 25.35
C LYS A 139 -114.59 2.21 24.89
N LYS A 140 -114.65 3.45 25.40
CA LYS A 140 -113.59 4.45 25.19
C LYS A 140 -112.28 4.02 25.84
N LYS A 141 -112.31 3.47 27.06
CA LYS A 141 -111.11 2.92 27.72
C LYS A 141 -110.53 1.71 26.99
N GLU A 142 -111.36 0.84 26.45
CA GLU A 142 -110.91 -0.27 25.59
C GLU A 142 -110.21 0.25 24.34
N TYR A 143 -110.79 1.25 23.66
CA TYR A 143 -110.14 1.90 22.52
C TYR A 143 -108.80 2.56 22.90
N ASP A 144 -108.77 3.33 23.99
CA ASP A 144 -107.55 3.96 24.50
C ASP A 144 -106.48 2.92 24.89
N LEU A 145 -106.88 1.78 25.46
CA LEU A 145 -105.99 0.66 25.77
C LEU A 145 -105.47 -0.03 24.51
N GLN A 146 -106.32 -0.25 23.49
CA GLN A 146 -105.90 -0.80 22.20
C GLN A 146 -104.94 0.17 21.47
N GLU A 147 -105.17 1.48 21.58
CA GLU A 147 -104.26 2.50 21.06
C GLU A 147 -102.92 2.48 21.80
N ALA A 148 -102.94 2.42 23.13
CA ALA A 148 -101.75 2.31 23.94
C ALA A 148 -100.97 1.01 23.63
N GLU A 149 -101.66 -0.11 23.44
CA GLU A 149 -101.06 -1.38 23.06
C GLU A 149 -100.40 -1.29 21.67
N ARG A 150 -101.09 -0.70 20.67
CA ARG A 150 -100.51 -0.47 19.34
C ARG A 150 -99.28 0.43 19.42
N LYS A 151 -99.32 1.49 20.24
CA LYS A 151 -98.18 2.37 20.45
C LYS A 151 -97.00 1.66 21.12
N VAL A 152 -97.24 0.86 22.15
CA VAL A 152 -96.20 0.06 22.82
C VAL A 152 -95.60 -0.96 21.86
N ARG A 153 -96.40 -1.58 20.98
CA ARG A 153 -95.87 -2.48 19.94
C ARG A 153 -94.97 -1.74 18.96
N LEU A 154 -95.36 -0.55 18.48
CA LEU A 154 -94.51 0.28 17.63
C LEU A 154 -93.22 0.71 18.33
N GLU A 155 -93.31 1.17 19.58
CA GLU A 155 -92.13 1.53 20.39
C GLU A 155 -91.22 0.31 20.62
N TYR A 156 -91.79 -0.89 20.78
CA TYR A 156 -91.03 -2.14 20.90
C TYR A 156 -90.33 -2.51 19.58
N GLU A 157 -90.99 -2.35 18.44
CA GLU A 157 -90.40 -2.53 17.11
C GLU A 157 -89.27 -1.51 16.86
N GLU A 158 -89.50 -0.23 17.14
CA GLU A 158 -88.49 0.84 17.07
C GLU A 158 -87.29 0.56 17.99
N LEU A 159 -87.54 0.08 19.22
CA LEU A 159 -86.49 -0.30 20.17
C LEU A 159 -85.67 -1.49 19.65
N ASN A 160 -86.32 -2.47 19.02
CA ASN A 160 -85.61 -3.60 18.43
C ASN A 160 -84.75 -3.17 17.24
N LEU A 161 -85.27 -2.30 16.36
CA LEU A 161 -84.47 -1.71 15.27
C LEU A 161 -83.26 -0.95 15.81
N ALA A 162 -83.46 -0.10 16.82
CA ALA A 162 -82.35 0.63 17.45
C ALA A 162 -81.32 -0.31 18.09
N LYS A 163 -81.74 -1.43 18.69
CA LYS A 163 -80.82 -2.46 19.21
C LYS A 163 -80.01 -3.13 18.10
N GLU A 164 -80.65 -3.45 16.98
CA GLU A 164 -79.97 -4.04 15.82
C GLU A 164 -78.96 -3.07 15.20
N GLU A 165 -79.31 -1.79 15.06
CA GLU A 165 -78.39 -0.74 14.61
C GLU A 165 -77.20 -0.57 15.56
N MET A 166 -77.44 -0.56 16.87
CA MET A 166 -76.36 -0.50 17.87
C MET A 166 -75.45 -1.73 17.79
N ALA A 167 -76.00 -2.93 17.65
CA ALA A 167 -75.21 -4.15 17.48
C ALA A 167 -74.38 -4.12 16.18
N GLN A 168 -74.90 -3.50 15.12
CA GLN A 168 -74.17 -3.31 13.88
C GLN A 168 -73.03 -2.29 14.04
N LEU A 169 -73.27 -1.16 14.71
CA LEU A 169 -72.24 -0.18 15.04
C LEU A 169 -71.14 -0.78 15.93
N GLU A 170 -71.49 -1.61 16.91
CA GLU A 170 -70.51 -2.33 17.73
C GLU A 170 -69.60 -3.24 16.90
N LYS A 171 -70.17 -3.97 15.92
CA LYS A 171 -69.38 -4.79 14.99
C LYS A 171 -68.45 -3.94 14.13
N GLU A 172 -68.95 -2.81 13.62
CA GLU A 172 -68.14 -1.89 12.81
C GLU A 172 -67.01 -1.25 13.64
N ILE A 173 -67.28 -0.86 14.89
CA ILE A 173 -66.27 -0.37 15.82
C ILE A 173 -65.23 -1.46 16.14
N ALA A 174 -65.66 -2.69 16.38
CA ALA A 174 -64.75 -3.82 16.62
C ALA A 174 -63.85 -4.07 15.41
N CYS A 175 -64.41 -4.05 14.19
CA CYS A 175 -63.66 -4.19 12.94
C CYS A 175 -62.65 -3.04 12.75
N ALA A 176 -63.07 -1.79 12.98
CA ALA A 176 -62.20 -0.62 12.90
C ALA A 176 -61.07 -0.67 13.94
N ASN A 177 -61.34 -1.15 15.16
CA ASN A 177 -60.34 -1.31 16.20
C ASN A 177 -59.31 -2.39 15.85
N SER A 178 -59.76 -3.55 15.36
CA SER A 178 -58.86 -4.60 14.86
C SER A 178 -57.94 -4.05 13.75
N ARG A 179 -58.50 -3.29 12.81
CA ARG A 179 -57.70 -2.68 11.73
C ARG A 179 -56.70 -1.64 12.24
N ARG A 180 -57.09 -0.86 13.25
CA ARG A 180 -56.18 0.11 13.90
C ARG A 180 -55.01 -0.60 14.58
N GLU A 181 -55.27 -1.68 15.31
CA GLU A 181 -54.23 -2.47 15.98
C GLU A 181 -53.24 -3.06 14.97
N GLU A 182 -53.73 -3.64 13.86
CA GLU A 182 -52.86 -4.12 12.76
C GLU A 182 -51.94 -3.02 12.22
N LEU A 183 -52.48 -1.83 11.95
CA LEU A 183 -51.71 -0.69 11.44
C LEU A 183 -50.71 -0.17 12.47
N GLU A 184 -51.05 -0.18 13.76
CA GLU A 184 -50.14 0.20 14.85
C GLU A 184 -48.96 -0.79 14.95
N GLU A 185 -49.23 -2.09 14.80
CA GLU A 185 -48.17 -3.11 14.75
C GLU A 185 -47.27 -2.96 13.51
N GLU A 186 -47.85 -2.74 12.32
CA GLU A 186 -47.10 -2.48 11.10
C GLU A 186 -46.21 -1.24 11.25
N LEU A 187 -46.74 -0.18 11.84
CA LEU A 187 -45.99 1.05 12.13
C LEU A 187 -44.87 0.79 13.14
N MET A 188 -45.12 0.00 14.19
CA MET A 188 -44.09 -0.36 15.17
C MET A 188 -42.97 -1.18 14.52
N LYS A 189 -43.32 -2.17 13.68
CA LYS A 189 -42.35 -2.97 12.91
C LYS A 189 -41.54 -2.09 11.95
N ALA A 190 -42.18 -1.18 11.23
CA ALA A 190 -41.51 -0.24 10.33
C ALA A 190 -40.55 0.69 11.11
N ASN A 191 -40.96 1.21 12.26
CA ASN A 191 -40.12 2.04 13.12
C ASN A 191 -38.91 1.28 13.68
N LEU A 192 -39.09 0.02 14.08
CA LEU A 192 -37.97 -0.85 14.47
C LEU A 192 -37.00 -1.07 13.30
N GLY A 193 -37.53 -1.30 12.09
CA GLY A 193 -36.74 -1.39 10.87
C GLY A 193 -35.94 -0.11 10.61
N LEU A 194 -36.57 1.06 10.69
CA LEU A 194 -35.91 2.34 10.53
C LEU A 194 -34.84 2.59 11.61
N ALA A 195 -35.13 2.26 12.87
CA ALA A 195 -34.15 2.38 13.96
C ALA A 195 -32.91 1.49 13.71
N SER A 196 -33.12 0.25 13.24
CA SER A 196 -32.01 -0.64 12.88
C SER A 196 -31.18 -0.09 11.71
N GLN A 197 -31.82 0.51 10.70
CA GLN A 197 -31.11 1.15 9.58
C GLN A 197 -30.30 2.37 10.04
N VAL A 198 -30.83 3.17 10.98
CA VAL A 198 -30.10 4.31 11.55
C VAL A 198 -28.82 3.85 12.26
N LEU A 199 -28.89 2.75 13.03
CA LEU A 199 -27.70 2.16 13.66
C LEU A 199 -26.66 1.74 12.62
N VAL A 200 -27.08 1.03 11.57
CA VAL A 200 -26.17 0.61 10.47
C VAL A 200 -25.55 1.82 9.76
N ILE A 201 -26.33 2.89 9.53
CA ILE A 201 -25.82 4.12 8.92
C ILE A 201 -24.76 4.78 9.82
N ASP A 202 -24.98 4.81 11.13
CA ASP A 202 -24.03 5.40 12.07
C ASP A 202 -22.74 4.57 12.19
N ASP A 203 -22.83 3.24 12.18
CA ASP A 203 -21.67 2.35 12.09
C ASP A 203 -20.85 2.59 10.81
N LEU A 204 -21.54 2.73 9.67
CA LEU A 204 -20.90 3.05 8.39
C LEU A 204 -20.24 4.44 8.41
N LYS A 205 -20.88 5.45 9.01
CA LYS A 205 -20.26 6.78 9.18
C LYS A 205 -19.00 6.67 10.04
N GLN A 206 -19.04 5.93 11.14
CA GLN A 206 -17.86 5.72 11.98
C GLN A 206 -16.74 5.07 11.17
N CYS A 207 -17.03 3.99 10.45
CA CYS A 207 -16.06 3.32 9.57
C CYS A 207 -15.46 4.29 8.53
N LEU A 208 -16.28 5.14 7.90
CA LEU A 208 -15.81 6.15 6.97
C LEU A 208 -14.85 7.15 7.64
N THR A 209 -15.19 7.66 8.83
CA THR A 209 -14.30 8.59 9.54
C THR A 209 -12.96 7.95 9.94
N GLU A 210 -12.96 6.66 10.28
CA GLU A 210 -11.73 5.91 10.58
C GLU A 210 -10.88 5.72 9.31
N ARG A 211 -11.51 5.38 8.18
CA ARG A 211 -10.80 5.30 6.89
C ARG A 211 -10.25 6.64 6.46
N ASP A 212 -10.98 7.74 6.64
CA ASP A 212 -10.49 9.08 6.32
C ASP A 212 -9.27 9.46 7.16
N LYS A 213 -9.28 9.15 8.47
CA LYS A 213 -8.11 9.31 9.34
C LYS A 213 -6.92 8.48 8.84
N ALA A 214 -7.16 7.23 8.45
CA ALA A 214 -6.12 6.35 7.89
C ALA A 214 -5.56 6.88 6.56
N ILE A 215 -6.41 7.41 5.67
CA ILE A 215 -6.00 8.03 4.41
C ILE A 215 -5.13 9.26 4.67
N VAL A 216 -5.52 10.12 5.62
CA VAL A 216 -4.72 11.30 5.98
C VAL A 216 -3.36 10.88 6.58
N ALA A 217 -3.32 9.84 7.42
CA ALA A 217 -2.07 9.30 7.93
C ALA A 217 -1.18 8.73 6.80
N ALA A 218 -1.76 7.95 5.88
CA ALA A 218 -1.05 7.41 4.73
C ALA A 218 -0.50 8.51 3.80
N LYS A 219 -1.27 9.58 3.55
CA LYS A 219 -0.81 10.75 2.78
C LYS A 219 0.38 11.44 3.44
N ARG A 220 0.37 11.60 4.77
CA ARG A 220 1.52 12.16 5.51
C ARG A 220 2.75 11.26 5.42
N ALA A 221 2.57 9.93 5.57
CA ALA A 221 3.66 8.98 5.44
C ALA A 221 4.27 8.98 4.02
N LEU A 222 3.43 9.08 2.99
CA LEU A 222 3.87 9.23 1.60
C LEU A 222 4.62 10.54 1.36
N SER A 223 4.14 11.66 1.90
CA SER A 223 4.85 12.94 1.82
C SER A 223 6.24 12.85 2.45
N LEU A 224 6.34 12.25 3.64
CA LEU A 224 7.62 12.04 4.32
C LEU A 224 8.58 11.17 3.49
N LYS A 225 8.06 10.13 2.82
CA LYS A 225 8.86 9.30 1.90
C LYS A 225 9.25 10.03 0.62
N GLY A 226 8.38 10.92 0.11
CA GLY A 226 8.73 11.83 -0.98
C GLY A 226 9.89 12.75 -0.61
N ASP A 227 9.84 13.36 0.57
CA ASP A 227 10.92 14.23 1.07
C ASP A 227 12.24 13.47 1.30
N GLU A 228 12.18 12.20 1.72
CA GLU A 228 13.35 11.33 1.83
C GLU A 228 13.96 10.99 0.46
N ILE A 229 13.13 10.67 -0.54
CA ILE A 229 13.58 10.40 -1.92
C ILE A 229 14.22 11.65 -2.54
N GLU A 230 13.64 12.83 -2.32
CA GLU A 230 14.19 14.10 -2.80
C GLU A 230 15.58 14.36 -2.18
N ARG A 231 15.74 14.16 -0.86
CA ARG A 231 17.05 14.26 -0.20
C ARG A 231 18.07 13.27 -0.78
N MET A 232 17.69 12.01 -0.95
CA MET A 232 18.57 11.01 -1.55
C MET A 232 18.96 11.37 -3.00
N SER A 233 18.03 11.95 -3.77
CA SER A 233 18.30 12.38 -5.15
C SER A 233 19.29 13.54 -5.19
N GLN A 234 19.15 14.51 -4.28
CA GLN A 234 20.11 15.61 -4.14
C GLN A 234 21.50 15.12 -3.71
N ASP A 235 21.57 14.18 -2.76
CA ASP A 235 22.83 13.58 -2.33
C ASP A 235 23.52 12.78 -3.45
N LEU A 236 22.74 12.04 -4.25
CA LEU A 236 23.26 11.35 -5.44
C LEU A 236 23.79 12.34 -6.49
N SER A 237 23.09 13.45 -6.72
CA SER A 237 23.58 14.51 -7.62
C SER A 237 24.93 15.06 -7.18
N LYS A 238 25.06 15.40 -5.89
CA LYS A 238 26.34 15.88 -5.32
C LYS A 238 27.45 14.86 -5.46
N LYS A 239 27.19 13.59 -5.14
CA LYS A 239 28.18 12.51 -5.31
C LYS A 239 28.56 12.30 -6.77
N SER A 240 27.63 12.47 -7.71
CA SER A 240 27.92 12.41 -9.14
C SER A 240 28.82 13.57 -9.57
N GLU A 241 28.61 14.77 -9.05
CA GLU A 241 29.47 15.94 -9.30
C GLU A 241 30.87 15.73 -8.72
N GLU A 242 30.97 15.25 -7.48
CA GLU A 242 32.24 14.89 -6.82
C GLU A 242 33.00 13.79 -7.60
N ALA A 243 32.28 12.77 -8.09
CA ALA A 243 32.86 11.72 -8.92
C ALA A 243 33.40 12.28 -10.25
N ALA A 244 32.66 13.20 -10.88
CA ALA A 244 33.11 13.87 -12.10
C ALA A 244 34.36 14.74 -11.86
N SER A 245 34.44 15.46 -10.73
CA SER A 245 35.65 16.22 -10.39
C SER A 245 36.84 15.31 -10.12
N ALA A 246 36.63 14.19 -9.41
CA ALA A 246 37.68 13.21 -9.17
C ALA A 246 38.16 12.56 -10.47
N GLU A 247 37.27 12.30 -11.42
CA GLU A 247 37.63 11.79 -12.74
C GLU A 247 38.49 12.80 -13.53
N LEU A 248 38.16 14.10 -13.48
CA LEU A 248 38.97 15.15 -14.11
C LEU A 248 40.37 15.25 -13.48
N GLU A 249 40.47 15.14 -12.16
CA GLU A 249 41.76 15.08 -11.45
C GLU A 249 42.57 13.84 -11.82
N LEU A 250 41.93 12.67 -11.92
CA LEU A 250 42.61 11.46 -12.35
C LEU A 250 43.10 11.57 -13.80
N ARG A 251 42.28 12.12 -14.70
CA ARG A 251 42.67 12.38 -16.09
C ARG A 251 43.87 13.34 -16.17
N SER A 252 43.93 14.36 -15.32
CA SER A 252 45.08 15.28 -15.29
C SER A 252 46.35 14.60 -14.74
N LYS A 253 46.21 13.77 -13.70
CA LYS A 253 47.32 12.96 -13.17
C LYS A 253 47.85 11.95 -14.19
N VAL A 254 46.98 11.32 -14.98
CA VAL A 254 47.38 10.43 -16.08
C VAL A 254 48.21 11.19 -17.10
N LYS A 255 47.78 12.39 -17.52
CA LYS A 255 48.57 13.23 -18.46
C LYS A 255 49.96 13.60 -17.89
N LEU A 256 50.04 13.88 -16.59
CA LEU A 256 51.33 14.14 -15.94
C LEU A 256 52.22 12.89 -15.89
N LEU A 257 51.63 11.71 -15.67
CA LEU A 257 52.35 10.44 -15.73
C LEU A 257 52.86 10.13 -17.13
N ASP A 258 52.06 10.38 -18.17
CA ASP A 258 52.49 10.23 -19.57
C ASP A 258 53.68 11.14 -19.89
N ALA A 259 53.64 12.40 -19.45
CA ALA A 259 54.75 13.33 -19.59
C ALA A 259 56.00 12.89 -18.83
N ALA A 260 55.84 12.34 -17.61
CA ALA A 260 56.95 11.80 -16.83
C ALA A 260 57.57 10.57 -17.51
N ASN A 261 56.75 9.66 -18.05
CA ASN A 261 57.21 8.50 -18.80
C ASN A 261 58.00 8.91 -20.06
N GLU A 262 57.58 9.99 -20.74
CA GLU A 262 58.32 10.52 -21.88
C GLU A 262 59.69 11.11 -21.50
N ILE A 263 59.80 11.70 -20.31
CA ILE A 263 61.10 12.12 -19.78
C ILE A 263 61.98 10.90 -19.48
N VAL A 264 61.41 9.86 -18.86
CA VAL A 264 62.15 8.62 -18.57
C VAL A 264 62.66 7.95 -19.85
N ARG A 265 61.83 7.85 -20.90
CA ARG A 265 62.25 7.32 -22.20
C ARG A 265 63.42 8.10 -22.79
N ARG A 266 63.36 9.44 -22.75
CA ARG A 266 64.47 10.29 -23.21
C ARG A 266 65.75 10.08 -22.41
N GLN A 267 65.63 9.92 -21.09
CA GLN A 267 66.78 9.61 -20.24
C GLN A 267 67.36 8.21 -20.52
N GLU A 268 66.52 7.21 -20.81
CA GLU A 268 66.98 5.88 -21.27
C GLU A 268 67.78 5.99 -22.58
N ASP A 269 67.29 6.76 -23.56
CA ASP A 269 68.00 7.00 -24.82
C ASP A 269 69.35 7.69 -24.61
N GLU A 270 69.40 8.73 -23.76
CA GLU A 270 70.64 9.42 -23.40
C GLU A 270 71.64 8.48 -22.71
N ILE A 271 71.18 7.62 -21.80
CA ILE A 271 72.02 6.62 -21.13
C ILE A 271 72.57 5.62 -22.16
N HIS A 272 71.75 5.14 -23.09
CA HIS A 272 72.19 4.24 -24.15
C HIS A 272 73.23 4.87 -25.07
N GLU A 273 73.09 6.16 -25.40
CA GLU A 273 74.08 6.90 -26.19
C GLU A 273 75.40 7.07 -25.43
N LEU A 274 75.33 7.42 -24.14
CA LEU A 274 76.52 7.52 -23.27
C LEU A 274 77.23 6.17 -23.14
N GLN A 275 76.50 5.07 -22.99
CA GLN A 275 77.06 3.71 -22.98
C GLN A 275 77.81 3.39 -24.28
N ARG A 276 77.25 3.76 -25.44
CA ARG A 276 77.90 3.58 -26.74
C ARG A 276 79.19 4.40 -26.84
N MET A 277 79.17 5.67 -26.45
CA MET A 277 80.36 6.52 -26.44
C MET A 277 81.45 5.98 -25.49
N ILE A 278 81.08 5.46 -24.32
CA ILE A 278 82.02 4.82 -23.41
C ILE A 278 82.67 3.61 -24.09
N GLN A 279 81.88 2.74 -24.73
CA GLN A 279 82.38 1.56 -25.43
C GLN A 279 83.36 1.94 -26.57
N GLU A 280 83.04 2.95 -27.38
CA GLU A 280 83.94 3.45 -28.42
C GLU A 280 85.26 4.00 -27.85
N LYS A 281 85.21 4.69 -26.70
CA LYS A 281 86.42 5.18 -26.01
C LYS A 281 87.25 4.02 -25.46
N GLU A 282 86.62 3.00 -24.89
CA GLU A 282 87.30 1.80 -24.40
C GLU A 282 88.02 1.07 -25.55
N GLU A 283 87.36 0.89 -26.69
CA GLU A 283 87.97 0.32 -27.91
C GLU A 283 89.14 1.19 -28.42
N GLY A 284 88.96 2.52 -28.46
CA GLY A 284 90.00 3.46 -28.85
C GLY A 284 91.23 3.42 -27.92
N ILE A 285 91.02 3.27 -26.60
CA ILE A 285 92.08 3.08 -25.62
C ILE A 285 92.82 1.76 -25.90
N GLU A 286 92.11 0.67 -26.18
CA GLU A 286 92.74 -0.62 -26.45
C GLU A 286 93.59 -0.58 -27.73
N VAL A 287 93.10 0.05 -28.80
CA VAL A 287 93.90 0.31 -30.02
C VAL A 287 95.13 1.16 -29.70
N SER A 288 95.00 2.18 -28.85
CA SER A 288 96.13 3.03 -28.45
C SER A 288 97.21 2.25 -27.68
N LYS A 289 96.82 1.33 -26.80
CA LYS A 289 97.74 0.44 -26.07
C LYS A 289 98.50 -0.47 -27.04
N ILE A 290 97.81 -1.07 -28.02
CA ILE A 290 98.44 -1.90 -29.05
C ILE A 290 99.46 -1.08 -29.83
N ARG A 291 99.10 0.15 -30.24
CA ARG A 291 100.01 1.07 -30.94
C ARG A 291 101.22 1.44 -30.07
N GLN A 292 101.02 1.76 -28.80
CA GLN A 292 102.09 2.11 -27.87
C GLN A 292 103.06 0.94 -27.67
N LYS A 293 102.54 -0.30 -27.56
CA LYS A 293 103.37 -1.50 -27.47
C LYS A 293 104.22 -1.71 -28.73
N ALA A 294 103.63 -1.50 -29.92
CA ALA A 294 104.37 -1.57 -31.17
C ALA A 294 105.46 -0.47 -31.30
N GLU A 295 105.18 0.75 -30.84
CA GLU A 295 106.17 1.83 -30.74
C GLU A 295 107.31 1.48 -29.79
N LEU A 296 107.00 0.93 -28.61
CA LEU A 296 108.01 0.44 -27.65
C LEU A 296 108.90 -0.64 -28.27
N ASP A 297 108.32 -1.59 -29.02
CA ASP A 297 109.09 -2.61 -29.73
C ASP A 297 110.01 -2.01 -30.79
N LYS A 298 109.56 -1.00 -31.56
CA LYS A 298 110.41 -0.25 -32.51
C LYS A 298 111.55 0.48 -31.82
N LEU A 299 111.28 1.15 -30.69
CA LEU A 299 112.29 1.83 -29.90
C LEU A 299 113.33 0.84 -29.36
N ARG A 300 112.90 -0.34 -28.91
CA ARG A 300 113.82 -1.41 -28.49
C ARG A 300 114.74 -1.86 -29.62
N ILE A 301 114.21 -2.00 -30.85
CA ILE A 301 115.01 -2.29 -32.04
C ILE A 301 116.01 -1.16 -32.33
N ALA A 302 115.55 0.10 -32.32
CA ALA A 302 116.41 1.26 -32.55
C ALA A 302 117.51 1.39 -31.49
N GLU A 303 117.20 1.15 -30.21
CA GLU A 303 118.16 1.13 -29.11
C GLU A 303 119.23 0.06 -29.32
N SER A 304 118.83 -1.16 -29.73
CA SER A 304 119.79 -2.23 -30.05
C SER A 304 120.71 -1.88 -31.22
N ASN A 305 120.18 -1.20 -32.26
CA ASN A 305 120.95 -0.73 -33.41
C ASN A 305 121.94 0.39 -33.03
N LEU A 306 121.53 1.32 -32.17
CA LEU A 306 122.42 2.37 -31.65
C LEU A 306 123.52 1.78 -30.79
N LYS A 307 123.20 0.84 -29.87
CA LYS A 307 124.22 0.12 -29.09
C LYS A 307 125.27 -0.54 -29.98
N LYS A 308 124.83 -1.16 -31.08
CA LYS A 308 125.74 -1.74 -32.10
C LYS A 308 126.62 -0.67 -32.75
N ARG A 309 126.04 0.42 -33.28
CA ARG A 309 126.81 1.52 -33.89
C ARG A 309 127.80 2.17 -32.93
N THR A 310 127.42 2.34 -31.66
CA THR A 310 128.32 2.89 -30.63
C THR A 310 129.50 1.96 -30.38
N ALA A 311 129.29 0.65 -30.35
CA ALA A 311 130.38 -0.32 -30.27
C ALA A 311 131.31 -0.20 -31.48
N ASP A 312 130.75 -0.16 -32.70
CA ASP A 312 131.51 -0.03 -33.96
C ASP A 312 132.35 1.27 -33.98
N TRP A 313 131.79 2.42 -33.58
CA TRP A 313 132.47 3.72 -33.52
C TRP A 313 133.61 3.78 -32.49
N LEU A 314 133.45 3.14 -31.33
CA LEU A 314 134.51 3.07 -30.31
C LEU A 314 135.76 2.35 -30.84
N THR A 315 135.57 1.29 -31.64
CA THR A 315 136.66 0.62 -32.35
C THR A 315 137.38 1.57 -33.31
N ALA A 316 136.64 2.30 -34.15
CA ALA A 316 137.23 3.26 -35.11
C ALA A 316 137.99 4.41 -34.40
N ARG A 317 137.51 4.88 -33.24
CA ARG A 317 138.19 5.92 -32.47
C ARG A 317 139.51 5.45 -31.85
N GLN A 318 139.61 4.17 -31.48
CA GLN A 318 140.89 3.59 -31.03
C GLN A 318 141.92 3.52 -32.16
N GLU A 319 141.48 3.33 -33.41
CA GLU A 319 142.37 3.35 -34.58
C GLU A 319 142.91 4.76 -34.87
N LEU A 320 142.09 5.82 -34.73
CA LEU A 320 142.53 7.21 -34.93
C LEU A 320 143.54 7.70 -33.89
N LYS A 321 143.42 7.29 -32.62
CA LYS A 321 144.41 7.66 -31.59
C LYS A 321 145.81 7.11 -31.89
N LYS A 322 145.91 5.96 -32.55
CA LYS A 322 147.20 5.42 -32.99
C LYS A 322 147.86 6.30 -34.05
N LEU A 323 147.08 6.97 -34.90
CA LEU A 323 147.58 7.91 -35.92
C LEU A 323 147.94 9.29 -35.35
N GLU A 324 147.26 9.76 -34.31
CA GLU A 324 147.54 11.03 -33.64
C GLU A 324 148.90 11.01 -32.91
N GLU A 325 149.25 9.88 -32.29
CA GLU A 325 150.57 9.66 -31.66
C GLU A 325 151.73 9.67 -32.67
N GLU A 326 151.46 9.38 -33.95
CA GLU A 326 152.45 9.44 -35.04
C GLU A 326 152.73 10.89 -35.52
N MET A 327 151.85 11.86 -35.24
CA MET A 327 151.95 13.24 -35.74
C MET A 327 152.60 14.25 -34.77
N SER A 328 152.79 13.94 -33.49
CA SER A 328 153.19 14.94 -32.48
C SER A 328 154.70 15.27 -32.38
N LYS A 329 155.50 15.11 -33.45
CA LYS A 329 156.99 15.30 -33.42
C LYS A 329 157.56 16.50 -34.18
N HIS A 330 156.77 17.48 -34.65
CA HIS A 330 157.36 18.62 -35.36
C HIS A 330 156.82 20.01 -34.99
N THR A 331 157.68 20.72 -34.24
CA THR A 331 158.08 22.15 -34.35
C THR A 331 157.08 23.27 -34.06
N GLY A 332 157.54 24.22 -33.23
CA GLY A 332 157.04 25.59 -33.12
C GLY A 332 158.18 26.60 -33.21
N GLU A 333 157.83 27.87 -33.47
CA GLU A 333 158.50 29.13 -33.07
C GLU A 333 158.02 30.29 -33.96
N ALA A 334 157.67 31.44 -33.35
CA ALA A 334 158.01 32.80 -33.79
C ALA A 334 157.12 33.83 -33.07
N ASN A 335 157.62 34.34 -31.95
CA ASN A 335 156.99 35.36 -31.11
C ASN A 335 158.06 36.42 -30.79
N ASP A 336 157.98 37.63 -31.37
CA ASP A 336 158.59 38.87 -30.83
C ASP A 336 158.35 40.10 -31.76
N THR A 337 157.09 40.40 -32.09
CA THR A 337 156.66 41.71 -32.67
C THR A 337 155.56 42.39 -31.84
N LEU A 338 155.20 41.83 -30.68
CA LEU A 338 153.99 42.19 -29.91
C LEU A 338 154.14 43.33 -28.90
N LYS A 339 155.36 43.78 -28.59
CA LYS A 339 155.60 44.63 -27.39
C LYS A 339 155.23 46.11 -27.56
N ASP A 340 155.14 46.63 -28.79
CA ASP A 340 154.73 48.03 -29.02
C ASP A 340 153.21 48.21 -29.16
N PHE A 341 152.46 47.14 -29.48
CA PHE A 341 150.98 47.15 -29.49
C PHE A 341 150.36 47.11 -28.09
N GLU A 342 151.09 46.64 -27.07
CA GLU A 342 150.57 46.50 -25.70
C GLU A 342 150.25 47.85 -25.04
N ARG A 343 151.02 48.90 -25.33
CA ARG A 343 150.85 50.20 -24.66
C ARG A 343 149.60 50.96 -25.12
N VAL A 344 149.24 50.88 -26.40
CA VAL A 344 148.01 51.50 -26.92
C VAL A 344 146.76 50.69 -26.53
N LYS A 345 146.91 49.37 -26.38
CA LYS A 345 145.86 48.46 -25.92
C LYS A 345 145.46 48.69 -24.46
N ALA A 346 146.40 49.12 -23.61
CA ALA A 346 146.15 49.38 -22.18
C ALA A 346 145.18 50.54 -21.93
N LEU A 347 145.34 51.68 -22.64
CA LEU A 347 144.45 52.84 -22.48
C LEU A 347 143.04 52.60 -23.05
N LEU A 348 142.94 51.80 -24.12
CA LEU A 348 141.65 51.40 -24.70
C LEU A 348 140.90 50.38 -23.81
N ALA A 349 141.62 49.58 -23.03
CA ALA A 349 141.05 48.64 -22.08
C ALA A 349 140.39 49.32 -20.87
N GLU A 350 140.93 50.47 -20.43
CA GLU A 350 140.40 51.18 -19.25
C GLU A 350 139.06 51.88 -19.53
N VAL A 351 138.89 52.49 -20.71
CA VAL A 351 137.60 53.11 -21.09
C VAL A 351 136.53 52.03 -21.31
N ARG A 352 136.90 50.90 -21.92
CA ARG A 352 136.01 49.75 -22.10
C ARG A 352 135.61 49.11 -20.78
N SER A 353 136.51 49.03 -19.79
CA SER A 353 136.18 48.46 -18.48
C SER A 353 135.19 49.34 -17.70
N LYS A 354 135.33 50.67 -17.74
CA LYS A 354 134.38 51.61 -17.11
C LYS A 354 132.99 51.55 -17.76
N LEU A 355 132.92 51.46 -19.09
CA LEU A 355 131.66 51.31 -19.80
C LEU A 355 130.97 49.97 -19.50
N VAL A 356 131.73 48.87 -19.46
CA VAL A 356 131.21 47.54 -19.13
C VAL A 356 130.76 47.46 -17.66
N LEU A 357 131.43 48.14 -16.73
CA LEU A 357 130.99 48.22 -15.33
C LEU A 357 129.68 48.98 -15.18
N SER A 358 129.49 50.07 -15.94
CA SER A 358 128.22 50.81 -16.01
C SER A 358 127.10 49.96 -16.64
N GLN A 359 127.40 49.23 -17.71
CA GLN A 359 126.43 48.31 -18.33
C GLN A 359 126.04 47.16 -17.40
N LYS A 360 126.99 46.63 -16.61
CA LYS A 360 126.74 45.60 -15.61
C LYS A 360 125.91 46.10 -14.43
N SER A 361 126.16 47.31 -13.93
CA SER A 361 125.34 47.88 -12.86
C SER A 361 123.91 48.18 -13.34
N PHE A 362 123.75 48.65 -14.58
CA PHE A 362 122.44 48.83 -15.19
C PHE A 362 121.69 47.49 -15.40
N ALA A 363 122.39 46.44 -15.83
CA ALA A 363 121.81 45.10 -15.97
C ALA A 363 121.37 44.51 -14.61
N LEU A 364 122.18 44.66 -13.55
CA LEU A 364 121.81 44.24 -12.20
C LEU A 364 120.60 45.00 -11.66
N SER A 365 120.50 46.30 -11.94
CA SER A 365 119.32 47.10 -11.58
C SER A 365 118.07 46.63 -12.33
N ARG A 366 118.18 46.32 -13.63
CA ARG A 366 117.08 45.78 -14.43
C ARG A 366 116.63 44.40 -13.96
N GLN A 367 117.58 43.50 -13.66
CA GLN A 367 117.28 42.19 -13.11
C GLN A 367 116.53 42.29 -11.77
N LYS A 368 116.94 43.21 -10.89
CA LYS A 368 116.25 43.44 -9.62
C LYS A 368 114.81 43.96 -9.80
N VAL A 369 114.57 44.82 -10.79
CA VAL A 369 113.22 45.29 -11.13
C VAL A 369 112.37 44.14 -11.68
N GLU A 370 112.95 43.27 -12.51
CA GLU A 370 112.26 42.11 -13.10
C GLU A 370 111.94 41.03 -12.05
N GLU A 371 112.83 40.80 -11.08
CA GLU A 371 112.56 39.93 -9.92
C GLU A 371 111.45 40.50 -9.02
N GLN A 372 111.39 41.83 -8.85
CA GLN A 372 110.30 42.49 -8.12
C GLN A 372 108.97 42.42 -8.88
N GLU A 373 108.99 42.55 -10.21
CA GLU A 373 107.82 42.40 -11.07
C GLU A 373 107.24 40.98 -10.98
N GLN A 374 108.09 39.95 -11.06
CA GLN A 374 107.67 38.56 -10.88
C GLN A 374 107.11 38.28 -9.47
N LEU A 375 107.64 38.92 -8.43
CA LEU A 375 107.09 38.79 -7.07
C LEU A 375 105.70 39.44 -6.97
N LEU A 376 105.50 40.61 -7.56
CA LEU A 376 104.20 41.28 -7.59
C LEU A 376 103.18 40.50 -8.42
N GLU A 377 103.60 39.92 -9.54
CA GLU A 377 102.73 39.10 -10.39
C GLU A 377 102.27 37.83 -9.67
N LYS A 378 103.15 37.16 -8.90
CA LYS A 378 102.77 36.06 -8.02
C LYS A 378 101.77 36.48 -6.94
N GLN A 379 101.98 37.63 -6.31
CA GLN A 379 101.05 38.15 -5.31
C GLN A 379 99.67 38.49 -5.90
N LEU A 380 99.62 38.98 -7.14
CA LEU A 380 98.36 39.24 -7.84
C LEU A 380 97.61 37.95 -8.17
N GLU A 381 98.31 36.90 -8.62
CA GLU A 381 97.67 35.61 -8.89
C GLU A 381 97.18 34.95 -7.59
N GLU A 382 97.97 34.98 -6.51
CA GLU A 382 97.54 34.49 -5.18
C GLU A 382 96.28 35.23 -4.68
N LEU A 383 96.22 36.56 -4.83
CA LEU A 383 95.03 37.35 -4.46
C LEU A 383 93.82 37.00 -5.33
N LYS A 384 94.02 36.71 -6.61
CA LYS A 384 92.96 36.31 -7.54
C LYS A 384 92.44 34.92 -7.20
N GLU A 385 93.31 33.96 -6.92
CA GLU A 385 92.93 32.62 -6.45
C GLU A 385 92.16 32.70 -5.12
N GLN A 386 92.59 33.55 -4.19
CA GLN A 386 91.84 33.82 -2.96
C GLN A 386 90.47 34.41 -3.23
N MET A 387 90.37 35.39 -4.14
CA MET A 387 89.09 35.99 -4.53
C MET A 387 88.15 34.95 -5.16
N GLU A 388 88.65 34.10 -6.05
CA GLU A 388 87.89 33.00 -6.66
C GLU A 388 87.44 31.98 -5.61
N SER A 389 88.30 31.65 -4.64
CA SER A 389 87.94 30.75 -3.54
C SER A 389 86.83 31.35 -2.66
N VAL A 390 86.94 32.64 -2.28
CA VAL A 390 85.90 33.35 -1.51
C VAL A 390 84.60 33.41 -2.32
N GLN A 391 84.67 33.67 -3.62
CA GLN A 391 83.51 33.69 -4.48
C GLN A 391 82.83 32.31 -4.53
N SER A 392 83.60 31.22 -4.65
CA SER A 392 83.06 29.86 -4.59
C SER A 392 82.39 29.56 -3.23
N TYR A 393 83.01 29.95 -2.11
CA TYR A 393 82.42 29.82 -0.78
C TYR A 393 81.12 30.62 -0.66
N THR A 394 81.08 31.86 -1.15
CA THR A 394 79.85 32.67 -1.11
C THR A 394 78.72 32.05 -1.93
N ILE A 395 79.03 31.44 -3.08
CA ILE A 395 78.04 30.73 -3.90
C ILE A 395 77.51 29.51 -3.13
N THR A 396 78.39 28.66 -2.60
CA THR A 396 77.97 27.47 -1.83
C THR A 396 77.18 27.83 -0.55
N LEU A 397 77.51 28.96 0.08
CA LEU A 397 76.78 29.46 1.24
C LEU A 397 75.37 29.93 0.86
N GLU A 398 75.21 30.60 -0.27
CA GLU A 398 73.89 31.03 -0.76
C GLU A 398 73.05 29.82 -1.19
N ASP A 399 73.66 28.81 -1.84
CA ASP A 399 72.99 27.54 -2.17
C ASP A 399 72.50 26.81 -0.91
N ALA A 400 73.34 26.68 0.12
CA ALA A 400 72.96 26.07 1.40
C ALA A 400 71.82 26.86 2.09
N LYS A 401 71.85 28.19 2.01
CA LYS A 401 70.79 29.05 2.55
C LYS A 401 69.47 28.87 1.78
N MET A 402 69.53 28.71 0.46
CA MET A 402 68.35 28.40 -0.36
C MET A 402 67.78 27.02 -0.03
N GLU A 403 68.63 26.02 0.20
CA GLU A 403 68.20 24.67 0.61
C GLU A 403 67.51 24.69 1.98
N ILE A 404 68.05 25.43 2.96
CA ILE A 404 67.42 25.61 4.28
C ILE A 404 66.04 26.27 4.15
N GLU A 405 65.88 27.30 3.31
CA GLU A 405 64.58 27.95 3.12
C GLU A 405 63.61 27.03 2.37
N ASN A 406 64.07 26.22 1.41
CA ASN A 406 63.26 25.21 0.74
C ASN A 406 62.73 24.16 1.74
N GLU A 407 63.59 23.61 2.58
CA GLU A 407 63.18 22.67 3.64
C GLU A 407 62.23 23.33 4.65
N ARG A 408 62.44 24.60 5.00
CA ARG A 408 61.49 25.36 5.84
C ARG A 408 60.12 25.50 5.18
N VAL A 409 60.05 25.72 3.87
CA VAL A 409 58.78 25.74 3.13
C VAL A 409 58.12 24.36 3.16
N LYS A 410 58.87 23.27 2.89
CA LYS A 410 58.35 21.90 2.99
C LYS A 410 57.80 21.60 4.39
N MET A 411 58.51 22.00 5.45
CA MET A 411 58.04 21.86 6.83
C MET A 411 56.73 22.61 7.08
N ARG A 412 56.58 23.84 6.60
CA ARG A 412 55.32 24.60 6.71
C ARG A 412 54.15 23.91 5.99
N VAL A 413 54.41 23.33 4.82
CA VAL A 413 53.39 22.57 4.07
C VAL A 413 52.98 21.31 4.83
N ILE A 414 53.94 20.55 5.36
CA ILE A 414 53.67 19.35 6.17
C ILE A 414 52.90 19.72 7.45
N GLU A 415 53.28 20.79 8.15
CA GLU A 415 52.55 21.27 9.32
C GLU A 415 51.11 21.68 8.99
N ALA A 416 50.89 22.35 7.85
CA ALA A 416 49.55 22.69 7.40
C ALA A 416 48.71 21.44 7.13
N ARG A 417 49.28 20.44 6.45
CA ARG A 417 48.62 19.17 6.19
C ARG A 417 48.31 18.39 7.48
N ASN A 418 49.23 18.39 8.44
CA ASN A 418 49.00 17.75 9.75
C ASN A 418 47.83 18.41 10.49
N LYS A 419 47.75 19.74 10.51
CA LYS A 419 46.63 20.46 11.12
C LYS A 419 45.30 20.20 10.41
N GLU A 420 45.31 19.94 9.10
CA GLU A 420 44.13 19.55 8.35
C GLU A 420 43.68 18.14 8.75
N LEU A 421 44.59 17.16 8.76
CA LEU A 421 44.32 15.79 9.21
C LEU A 421 43.82 15.74 10.66
N GLU A 422 44.36 16.57 11.56
CA GLU A 422 43.87 16.67 12.94
C GLU A 422 42.41 17.14 13.00
N ARG A 423 42.01 18.08 12.14
CA ARG A 423 40.61 18.53 12.05
C ARG A 423 39.71 17.44 11.47
N GLU A 424 40.16 16.77 10.40
CA GLU A 424 39.44 15.63 9.81
C GLU A 424 39.22 14.53 10.87
N LEU A 425 40.26 14.16 11.61
CA LEU A 425 40.17 13.18 12.72
C LEU A 425 39.20 13.60 13.83
N LEU A 426 39.12 14.90 14.15
CA LEU A 426 38.15 15.39 15.13
C LEU A 426 36.72 15.28 14.61
N MET A 427 36.47 15.67 13.36
CA MET A 427 35.17 15.52 12.72
C MET A 427 34.74 14.06 12.63
N GLU A 428 35.65 13.16 12.24
CA GLU A 428 35.38 11.71 12.20
C GLU A 428 35.02 11.16 13.59
N LYS A 429 35.71 11.60 14.66
CA LYS A 429 35.37 11.20 16.03
C LYS A 429 33.98 11.67 16.44
N GLU A 430 33.58 12.87 16.05
CA GLU A 430 32.22 13.38 16.31
C GLU A 430 31.17 12.52 15.59
N VAL A 431 31.38 12.22 14.31
CA VAL A 431 30.49 11.33 13.54
C VAL A 431 30.41 9.94 14.16
N ILE A 432 31.54 9.36 14.59
CA ILE A 432 31.55 8.06 15.28
C ILE A 432 30.74 8.13 16.58
N ALA A 433 30.86 9.21 17.35
CA ALA A 433 30.10 9.39 18.59
C ALA A 433 28.58 9.52 18.32
N GLU A 434 28.19 10.22 17.25
CA GLU A 434 26.80 10.32 16.82
C GLU A 434 26.23 8.96 16.38
N LEU A 435 26.97 8.23 15.54
CA LEU A 435 26.59 6.89 15.12
C LEU A 435 26.46 5.93 16.29
N GLN A 436 27.36 6.01 17.28
CA GLN A 436 27.30 5.19 18.48
C GLN A 436 26.10 5.53 19.36
N LYS A 437 25.74 6.83 19.45
CA LYS A 437 24.53 7.28 20.12
C LYS A 437 23.27 6.74 19.44
N ASP A 438 23.22 6.78 18.11
CA ASP A 438 22.07 6.29 17.35
C ASP A 438 21.96 4.76 17.40
N LEU A 439 23.08 4.04 17.34
CA LEU A 439 23.13 2.60 17.57
C LEU A 439 22.56 2.24 18.95
N ASN A 440 22.92 2.98 20.00
CA ASN A 440 22.39 2.76 21.35
C ASN A 440 20.87 3.00 21.42
N LYS A 441 20.35 4.07 20.81
CA LYS A 441 18.90 4.32 20.72
C LYS A 441 18.16 3.21 19.98
N GLN A 442 18.73 2.71 18.88
CA GLN A 442 18.16 1.59 18.13
C GLN A 442 18.14 0.32 18.98
N ARG A 443 19.21 0.03 19.71
CA ARG A 443 19.29 -1.10 20.63
C ARG A 443 18.25 -1.00 21.75
N GLU A 444 18.08 0.17 22.36
CA GLU A 444 17.03 0.42 23.38
C GLU A 444 15.61 0.28 22.80
N SER A 445 15.41 0.67 21.55
CA SER A 445 14.11 0.52 20.86
C SER A 445 13.81 -0.94 20.55
N LEU A 446 14.82 -1.70 20.13
CA LEU A 446 14.72 -3.13 19.88
C LEU A 446 14.46 -3.90 21.17
N GLU A 447 15.14 -3.56 22.27
CA GLU A 447 14.91 -4.17 23.58
C GLU A 447 13.46 -3.93 24.06
N ARG A 448 12.92 -2.71 23.88
CA ARG A 448 11.51 -2.41 24.17
C ARG A 448 10.57 -3.26 23.31
N ALA A 449 10.83 -3.36 22.01
CA ALA A 449 10.01 -4.21 21.12
C ALA A 449 10.07 -5.70 21.53
N PHE A 450 11.23 -6.19 21.98
CA PHE A 450 11.37 -7.55 22.48
C PHE A 450 10.57 -7.79 23.76
N GLN A 451 10.55 -6.83 24.67
CA GLN A 451 9.72 -6.87 25.88
C GLN A 451 8.22 -6.84 25.55
N GLU A 452 7.80 -6.04 24.58
CA GLU A 452 6.42 -6.00 24.07
C GLU A 452 6.02 -7.33 23.41
N ILE A 453 6.88 -7.92 22.59
CA ILE A 453 6.62 -9.24 22.00
C ILE A 453 6.51 -10.30 23.11
N SER A 454 7.37 -10.24 24.12
CA SER A 454 7.34 -11.18 25.25
C SER A 454 6.04 -11.07 26.06
N SER A 455 5.54 -9.84 26.29
CA SER A 455 4.27 -9.64 26.99
C SER A 455 3.06 -10.09 26.14
N LEU A 456 3.07 -9.80 24.83
CA LEU A 456 2.04 -10.28 23.91
C LEU A 456 2.02 -11.81 23.82
N ASN A 457 3.18 -12.45 23.79
CA ASN A 457 3.28 -13.92 23.79
C ASN A 457 2.70 -14.51 25.09
N GLN A 458 2.95 -13.89 26.25
CA GLN A 458 2.33 -14.34 27.51
C GLN A 458 0.80 -14.21 27.46
N VAL A 459 0.28 -13.09 26.95
CA VAL A 459 -1.18 -12.90 26.77
C VAL A 459 -1.75 -13.93 25.81
N LEU A 460 -1.05 -14.24 24.71
CA LEU A 460 -1.47 -15.26 23.75
C LEU A 460 -1.55 -16.64 24.41
N VAL A 461 -0.53 -17.03 25.18
CA VAL A 461 -0.53 -18.30 25.93
C VAL A 461 -1.71 -18.38 26.89
N LEU A 462 -2.00 -17.30 27.64
CA LEU A 462 -3.16 -17.25 28.53
C LEU A 462 -4.48 -17.38 27.77
N LYS A 463 -4.63 -16.66 26.64
CA LYS A 463 -5.83 -16.74 25.82
C LYS A 463 -6.02 -18.13 25.21
N ASN A 464 -4.95 -18.77 24.76
CA ASN A 464 -5.02 -20.15 24.27
C ASN A 464 -5.48 -21.11 25.36
N ALA A 465 -4.97 -20.97 26.60
CA ALA A 465 -5.45 -21.78 27.72
C ALA A 465 -6.93 -21.54 28.01
N GLU A 466 -7.40 -20.29 27.99
CA GLU A 466 -8.84 -19.97 28.12
C GLU A 466 -9.68 -20.57 26.99
N PHE A 467 -9.17 -20.58 25.76
CA PHE A 467 -9.83 -21.21 24.61
C PHE A 467 -9.91 -22.73 24.77
N GLU A 468 -8.81 -23.39 25.17
CA GLU A 468 -8.80 -24.82 25.45
C GLU A 468 -9.79 -25.19 26.56
N GLU A 469 -9.88 -24.40 27.63
CA GLU A 469 -10.90 -24.59 28.67
C GLU A 469 -12.32 -24.45 28.12
N MET A 470 -12.58 -23.45 27.26
CA MET A 470 -13.89 -23.24 26.64
C MET A 470 -14.26 -24.40 25.72
N GLU A 471 -13.31 -24.88 24.92
CA GLU A 471 -13.49 -26.04 24.04
C GLU A 471 -13.81 -27.30 24.83
N ASN A 472 -13.08 -27.57 25.92
CA ASN A 472 -13.37 -28.69 26.81
C ASN A 472 -14.77 -28.60 27.42
N ARG A 473 -15.21 -27.41 27.85
CA ARG A 473 -16.58 -27.21 28.36
C ARG A 473 -17.63 -27.46 27.27
N LEU A 474 -17.36 -27.04 26.05
CA LEU A 474 -18.25 -27.27 24.91
C LEU A 474 -18.36 -28.76 24.59
N GLN A 475 -17.24 -29.49 24.56
CA GLN A 475 -17.24 -30.95 24.37
C GLN A 475 -18.05 -31.67 25.45
N VAL A 476 -17.94 -31.26 26.72
CA VAL A 476 -18.77 -31.81 27.80
C VAL A 476 -20.25 -31.51 27.57
N LYS A 477 -20.61 -30.29 27.14
CA LYS A 477 -22.00 -29.93 26.84
C LYS A 477 -22.55 -30.70 25.64
N ASP A 478 -21.74 -30.92 24.61
CA ASP A 478 -22.13 -31.76 23.47
C ASP A 478 -22.38 -33.20 23.89
N ALA A 479 -21.55 -33.76 24.79
CA ALA A 479 -21.77 -35.09 25.35
C ALA A 479 -23.09 -35.15 26.16
N GLU A 480 -23.34 -34.18 27.04
CA GLU A 480 -24.60 -34.07 27.79
C GLU A 480 -25.84 -33.96 26.86
N LEU A 481 -25.72 -33.22 25.76
CA LEU A 481 -26.79 -33.10 24.76
C LEU A 481 -27.02 -34.41 24.00
N VAL A 482 -25.97 -35.17 23.70
CA VAL A 482 -26.09 -36.52 23.11
C VAL A 482 -26.81 -37.45 24.08
N ASP A 483 -26.43 -37.45 25.35
CA ASP A 483 -27.09 -38.26 26.39
C ASP A 483 -28.57 -37.89 26.53
N ALA A 484 -28.89 -36.59 26.59
CA ALA A 484 -30.28 -36.13 26.64
C ALA A 484 -31.10 -36.54 25.40
N ARG A 485 -30.49 -36.54 24.20
CA ARG A 485 -31.14 -37.03 22.98
C ARG A 485 -31.41 -38.52 23.03
N LEU A 486 -30.46 -39.31 23.53
CA LEU A 486 -30.63 -40.75 23.71
C LEU A 486 -31.75 -41.05 24.73
N GLU A 487 -31.82 -40.30 25.83
CA GLU A 487 -32.90 -40.42 26.82
C GLU A 487 -34.27 -40.08 26.23
N ILE A 488 -34.37 -39.00 25.44
CA ILE A 488 -35.61 -38.65 24.74
C ILE A 488 -36.02 -39.78 23.79
N GLN A 489 -35.07 -40.36 23.04
CA GLN A 489 -35.36 -41.48 22.14
C GLN A 489 -35.83 -42.72 22.92
N HIS A 490 -35.21 -43.00 24.07
CA HIS A 490 -35.65 -44.06 24.98
C HIS A 490 -37.09 -43.84 25.44
N LEU A 491 -37.42 -42.65 25.95
CA LEU A 491 -38.78 -42.30 26.38
C LEU A 491 -39.81 -42.36 25.24
N ILE A 492 -39.43 -41.99 24.02
CA ILE A 492 -40.29 -42.15 22.83
C ILE A 492 -40.59 -43.63 22.59
N SER A 493 -39.58 -44.50 22.71
CA SER A 493 -39.75 -45.95 22.54
C SER A 493 -40.62 -46.57 23.63
N GLU A 494 -40.46 -46.14 24.90
CA GLU A 494 -41.32 -46.56 26.00
C GLU A 494 -42.76 -46.10 25.78
N ARG A 495 -42.97 -44.84 25.39
CA ARG A 495 -44.30 -44.32 25.05
C ARG A 495 -44.96 -45.14 23.94
N ALA A 496 -44.23 -45.49 22.89
CA ALA A 496 -44.75 -46.34 21.81
C ALA A 496 -45.12 -47.74 22.31
N SER A 497 -44.32 -48.32 23.21
CA SER A 497 -44.62 -49.59 23.87
C SER A 497 -45.90 -49.50 24.72
N PHE A 498 -46.04 -48.47 25.55
CA PHE A 498 -47.25 -48.26 26.35
C PHE A 498 -48.49 -48.01 25.48
N GLN A 499 -48.35 -47.28 24.38
CA GLN A 499 -49.43 -47.08 23.43
C GLN A 499 -49.89 -48.40 22.81
N GLY A 500 -48.96 -49.26 22.37
CA GLY A 500 -49.32 -50.58 21.84
C GLY A 500 -49.98 -51.49 22.90
N LEU A 501 -49.57 -51.38 24.17
CA LEU A 501 -50.23 -52.09 25.28
C LEU A 501 -51.65 -51.57 25.52
N LEU A 502 -51.86 -50.25 25.44
CA LEU A 502 -53.17 -49.62 25.57
C LEU A 502 -54.10 -50.07 24.45
N GLU A 503 -53.65 -50.02 23.19
CA GLU A 503 -54.41 -50.48 22.03
C GLU A 503 -54.81 -51.96 22.19
N LYS A 504 -53.90 -52.82 22.68
CA LYS A 504 -54.24 -54.20 23.00
C LYS A 504 -55.32 -54.29 24.07
N LYS A 505 -55.25 -53.49 25.14
CA LYS A 505 -56.27 -53.47 26.20
C LYS A 505 -57.62 -52.98 25.67
N ASP A 506 -57.63 -51.97 24.82
CA ASP A 506 -58.85 -51.49 24.17
C ASP A 506 -59.48 -52.60 23.30
N THR A 507 -58.68 -53.37 22.55
CA THR A 507 -59.21 -54.53 21.80
C THR A 507 -59.75 -55.63 22.72
N GLU A 508 -59.11 -55.90 23.86
CA GLU A 508 -59.63 -56.84 24.87
C GLU A 508 -60.96 -56.36 25.46
N VAL A 509 -61.11 -55.05 25.70
CA VAL A 509 -62.36 -54.43 26.18
C VAL A 509 -63.45 -54.52 25.13
N SER A 510 -63.17 -54.13 23.87
CA SER A 510 -64.16 -54.25 22.79
C SER A 510 -64.63 -55.68 22.57
N ASN A 511 -63.73 -56.67 22.67
CA ASN A 511 -64.10 -58.08 22.61
C ASN A 511 -64.99 -58.48 23.79
N ALA A 512 -64.69 -58.01 25.01
CA ALA A 512 -65.50 -58.28 26.19
C ALA A 512 -66.89 -57.62 26.09
N GLU A 513 -66.98 -56.41 25.52
CA GLU A 513 -68.24 -55.73 25.22
C GLU A 513 -69.07 -56.50 24.19
N GLU A 514 -68.44 -57.05 23.14
CA GLU A 514 -69.12 -57.89 22.16
C GLU A 514 -69.67 -59.18 22.79
N VAL A 515 -68.88 -59.84 23.64
CA VAL A 515 -69.32 -61.02 24.41
C VAL A 515 -70.49 -60.65 25.34
N LEU A 516 -70.42 -59.53 26.05
CA LEU A 516 -71.52 -59.04 26.89
C LEU A 516 -72.77 -58.73 26.06
N ALA A 517 -72.62 -58.15 24.87
CA ALA A 517 -73.74 -57.91 23.96
C ALA A 517 -74.36 -59.22 23.45
N ALA A 518 -73.56 -60.27 23.23
CA ALA A 518 -74.05 -61.61 22.93
C ALA A 518 -74.85 -62.21 24.10
N VAL A 519 -74.29 -62.18 25.32
CA VAL A 519 -74.99 -62.67 26.52
C VAL A 519 -76.29 -61.90 26.79
N ASN A 520 -76.30 -60.58 26.59
CA ASN A 520 -77.53 -59.79 26.72
C ASN A 520 -78.61 -60.19 25.69
N ARG A 521 -78.22 -60.54 24.46
CA ARG A 521 -79.16 -61.09 23.47
C ARG A 521 -79.74 -62.43 23.94
N GLU A 522 -78.89 -63.32 24.45
CA GLU A 522 -79.34 -64.60 25.03
C GLU A 522 -80.30 -64.40 26.22
N ILE A 523 -80.06 -63.41 27.09
CA ILE A 523 -80.96 -63.06 28.20
C ILE A 523 -82.32 -62.58 27.67
N ILE A 524 -82.34 -61.76 26.61
CA ILE A 524 -83.58 -61.29 25.99
C ILE A 524 -84.36 -62.48 25.40
N GLU A 525 -83.68 -63.38 24.69
CA GLU A 525 -84.28 -64.60 24.14
C GLU A 525 -84.85 -65.50 25.25
N LEU A 526 -84.09 -65.72 26.33
CA LEU A 526 -84.55 -66.46 27.50
C LEU A 526 -85.76 -65.80 28.15
N ASN A 527 -85.81 -64.47 28.23
CA ASN A 527 -86.93 -63.73 28.78
C ASN A 527 -88.20 -63.87 27.89
N ILE A 528 -88.04 -63.86 26.57
CA ILE A 528 -89.15 -64.14 25.63
C ILE A 528 -89.67 -65.58 25.83
N LEU A 529 -88.77 -66.56 25.94
CA LEU A 529 -89.13 -67.96 26.21
C LEU A 529 -89.83 -68.11 27.56
N MET A 530 -89.34 -67.43 28.60
CA MET A 530 -89.95 -67.39 29.93
C MET A 530 -91.36 -66.81 29.88
N LYS A 531 -91.56 -65.66 29.24
CA LYS A 531 -92.89 -65.06 29.05
C LYS A 531 -93.83 -65.99 28.30
N HIS A 532 -93.36 -66.64 27.24
CA HIS A 532 -94.17 -67.63 26.52
C HIS A 532 -94.59 -68.81 27.41
N ARG A 533 -93.69 -69.31 28.27
CA ARG A 533 -94.02 -70.35 29.26
C ARG A 533 -94.99 -69.85 30.33
N GLU A 534 -94.85 -68.60 30.75
CA GLU A 534 -95.76 -67.96 31.69
C GLU A 534 -97.16 -67.78 31.08
N ASP A 535 -97.25 -67.36 29.82
CA ASP A 535 -98.50 -67.29 29.06
C ASP A 535 -99.16 -68.67 28.92
N GLN A 536 -98.38 -69.72 28.59
CA GLN A 536 -98.87 -71.11 28.57
C GLN A 536 -99.39 -71.56 29.95
N LEU A 537 -98.72 -71.16 31.03
CA LEU A 537 -99.19 -71.44 32.40
C LEU A 537 -100.48 -70.70 32.71
N ILE A 538 -100.61 -69.43 32.31
CA ILE A 538 -101.84 -68.65 32.45
C ILE A 538 -102.99 -69.34 31.70
N GLU A 539 -102.77 -69.74 30.44
CA GLU A 539 -103.75 -70.45 29.62
C GLU A 539 -104.17 -71.80 30.23
N ALA A 540 -103.22 -72.58 30.75
CA ALA A 540 -103.52 -73.82 31.47
C ALA A 540 -104.32 -73.55 32.77
N THR A 541 -104.01 -72.45 33.47
CA THR A 541 -104.69 -72.07 34.71
C THR A 541 -106.12 -71.59 34.44
N THR A 542 -106.36 -70.83 33.37
CA THR A 542 -107.71 -70.43 32.95
C THR A 542 -108.52 -71.63 32.44
N ALA A 543 -107.91 -72.53 31.67
CA ALA A 543 -108.55 -73.78 31.26
C ALA A 543 -108.97 -74.63 32.47
N LEU A 544 -108.14 -74.70 33.52
CA LEU A 544 -108.50 -75.34 34.78
C LEU A 544 -109.66 -74.64 35.49
N GLN A 545 -109.68 -73.29 35.53
CA GLN A 545 -110.80 -72.54 36.10
C GLN A 545 -112.11 -72.74 35.31
N GLU A 546 -112.06 -72.80 33.98
CA GLU A 546 -113.23 -73.14 33.16
C GLU A 546 -113.72 -74.57 33.44
N LYS A 547 -112.81 -75.54 33.62
CA LYS A 547 -113.18 -76.88 34.05
C LYS A 547 -113.78 -76.88 35.46
N GLU A 548 -113.29 -76.06 36.37
CA GLU A 548 -113.85 -75.88 37.72
C GLU A 548 -115.28 -75.29 37.65
N ILE A 549 -115.53 -74.29 36.80
CA ILE A 549 -116.87 -73.73 36.57
C ILE A 549 -117.79 -74.80 35.96
N ASN A 550 -117.31 -75.60 35.00
CA ASN A 550 -118.07 -76.72 34.44
C ASN A 550 -118.39 -77.79 35.51
N VAL A 551 -117.46 -78.06 36.44
CA VAL A 551 -117.68 -78.96 37.57
C VAL A 551 -118.73 -78.36 38.53
N GLN A 552 -118.71 -77.06 38.78
CA GLN A 552 -119.75 -76.38 39.58
C GLN A 552 -121.12 -76.40 38.87
N ALA A 553 -121.17 -76.25 37.55
CA ALA A 553 -122.41 -76.38 36.77
C ALA A 553 -122.96 -77.82 36.84
N LEU A 554 -122.10 -78.83 36.67
CA LEU A 554 -122.46 -80.24 36.85
C LEU A 554 -122.91 -80.53 38.30
N LYS A 555 -122.32 -79.86 39.29
CA LYS A 555 -122.73 -80.00 40.70
C LYS A 555 -124.15 -79.46 40.93
N HIS A 556 -124.51 -78.33 40.32
CA HIS A 556 -125.89 -77.82 40.36
C HIS A 556 -126.88 -78.73 39.60
N GLU A 557 -126.46 -79.34 38.48
CA GLU A 557 -127.26 -80.32 37.74
C GLU A 557 -127.45 -81.65 38.50
N VAL A 558 -126.44 -82.06 39.27
CA VAL A 558 -126.51 -83.20 40.21
C VAL A 558 -127.44 -82.91 41.38
N ASP A 559 -127.43 -81.70 41.94
CA ASP A 559 -128.31 -81.30 43.04
C ASP A 559 -129.79 -81.16 42.59
N ASP A 560 -130.05 -80.76 41.35
CA ASP A 560 -131.41 -80.76 40.74
C ASP A 560 -131.92 -82.18 40.44
N ASN A 561 -131.03 -83.10 40.04
CA ASN A 561 -131.35 -84.50 39.88
C ASN A 561 -131.58 -85.20 41.23
N LYS A 562 -130.87 -84.80 42.30
CA LYS A 562 -131.02 -85.33 43.66
C LYS A 562 -132.42 -85.12 44.24
N HIS A 563 -133.13 -84.05 43.86
CA HIS A 563 -134.53 -83.82 44.24
C HIS A 563 -135.53 -84.73 43.51
N LYS A 564 -135.16 -85.31 42.36
CA LYS A 564 -135.99 -86.27 41.60
C LYS A 564 -135.68 -87.73 41.97
N PHE A 565 -134.50 -88.02 42.52
CA PHE A 565 -134.10 -89.37 42.97
C PHE A 565 -134.68 -89.79 44.34
N SER A 566 -135.14 -88.85 45.17
CA SER A 566 -135.74 -89.16 46.49
C SER A 566 -137.13 -89.82 46.44
N GLU A 567 -137.80 -89.87 45.28
CA GLU A 567 -139.10 -90.57 45.13
C GLU A 567 -138.94 -92.00 44.55
N ALA A 568 -137.77 -92.35 44.02
CA ALA A 568 -137.47 -93.64 43.39
C ALA A 568 -136.71 -94.64 44.30
N GLU A 569 -136.31 -94.21 45.51
CA GLU A 569 -135.53 -94.98 46.49
C GLU A 569 -136.36 -96.04 47.27
N SER A 570 -137.62 -96.28 46.86
CA SER A 570 -138.54 -97.22 47.51
C SER A 570 -138.72 -98.57 46.80
N VAL A 571 -138.17 -98.77 45.58
CA VAL A 571 -138.54 -99.95 44.75
C VAL A 571 -137.39 -100.85 44.29
N VAL A 572 -136.11 -100.55 44.54
CA VAL A 572 -135.01 -101.40 44.01
C VAL A 572 -134.32 -102.29 45.07
N GLU A 573 -135.05 -102.62 46.14
CA GLU A 573 -134.79 -103.81 46.97
C GLU A 573 -135.28 -105.11 46.28
N LYS A 574 -135.09 -105.26 44.96
CA LYS A 574 -135.54 -106.51 44.30
C LYS A 574 -134.92 -106.94 42.97
N ILE A 575 -133.75 -106.47 42.55
CA ILE A 575 -133.03 -107.14 41.45
C ILE A 575 -131.54 -107.27 41.80
N VAL A 576 -131.30 -107.96 42.91
CA VAL A 576 -130.09 -108.75 43.14
C VAL A 576 -130.36 -110.12 42.53
N GLU A 577 -129.74 -110.40 41.39
CA GLU A 577 -129.14 -111.68 40.93
C GLU A 577 -129.08 -111.78 39.40
N LEU A 578 -127.98 -112.38 38.90
CA LEU A 578 -127.52 -112.60 37.51
C LEU A 578 -126.52 -111.54 37.01
N THR A 579 -125.22 -111.63 37.31
CA THR A 579 -124.25 -112.67 36.84
C THR A 579 -124.24 -112.81 35.31
N GLN A 580 -123.28 -112.19 34.61
CA GLN A 580 -122.08 -112.84 34.02
C GLN A 580 -121.39 -111.96 32.94
N HIS A 581 -120.07 -112.12 32.82
CA HIS A 581 -119.04 -111.37 32.07
C HIS A 581 -119.19 -111.22 30.53
N LEU A 582 -118.61 -110.12 30.00
CA LEU A 582 -117.77 -109.96 28.77
C LEU A 582 -117.34 -108.46 28.72
N ALA A 583 -116.07 -108.03 28.73
CA ALA A 583 -114.96 -108.16 27.77
C ALA A 583 -114.79 -106.97 26.80
N LEU A 584 -113.56 -106.41 26.83
CA LEU A 584 -112.71 -105.83 25.76
C LEU A 584 -113.14 -104.60 24.92
N SER A 585 -112.19 -103.65 24.76
CA SER A 585 -111.66 -103.06 23.48
C SER A 585 -110.73 -101.89 23.86
N ALA A 586 -109.41 -101.83 23.60
CA ALA A 586 -108.59 -101.88 22.38
C ALA A 586 -108.59 -100.59 21.51
N GLY A 587 -107.38 -100.19 21.09
CA GLY A 587 -107.01 -99.13 20.12
C GLY A 587 -105.89 -98.22 20.69
N ASP A 588 -104.59 -98.34 20.39
CA ASP A 588 -103.77 -98.38 19.15
C ASP A 588 -103.44 -97.01 18.49
N PHE A 589 -102.21 -96.96 17.92
CA PHE A 589 -101.62 -96.04 16.92
C PHE A 589 -101.07 -94.68 17.40
N GLU A 590 -99.99 -94.08 16.88
CA GLU A 590 -98.78 -94.41 16.10
C GLU A 590 -98.10 -93.04 15.81
N GLY A 591 -96.82 -93.02 15.41
CA GLY A 591 -96.27 -91.92 14.60
C GLY A 591 -95.14 -91.09 15.25
N PHE A 592 -93.85 -91.45 15.14
CA PHE A 592 -92.89 -91.27 14.02
C PHE A 592 -92.23 -89.87 13.86
N HIS A 593 -90.88 -89.93 13.88
CA HIS A 593 -89.85 -89.13 13.17
C HIS A 593 -89.73 -87.62 13.41
N GLY A 594 -88.53 -87.01 13.38
CA GLY A 594 -87.18 -87.48 13.05
C GLY A 594 -86.30 -86.29 12.66
N THR A 595 -84.97 -86.41 12.87
CA THR A 595 -83.85 -85.98 11.98
C THR A 595 -83.79 -84.50 11.52
N SER A 596 -82.69 -83.73 11.58
CA SER A 596 -81.34 -83.86 10.98
C SER A 596 -80.65 -82.50 11.24
N LEU A 597 -79.40 -82.35 11.69
CA LEU A 597 -78.08 -82.58 11.07
C LEU A 597 -77.80 -81.79 9.76
N LEU A 598 -76.57 -81.24 9.73
CA LEU A 598 -75.75 -80.60 8.69
C LEU A 598 -75.78 -79.06 8.65
N GLU A 599 -74.67 -78.36 8.89
CA GLU A 599 -73.40 -78.21 8.12
C GLU A 599 -73.50 -77.24 6.94
N GLU A 600 -72.33 -76.66 6.63
CA GLU A 600 -71.99 -75.78 5.50
C GLU A 600 -72.42 -74.30 5.64
N ALA A 601 -71.67 -73.30 5.18
CA ALA A 601 -70.28 -73.11 4.79
C ALA A 601 -70.13 -71.61 4.45
N ASN A 602 -68.90 -71.10 4.53
CA ASN A 602 -68.28 -70.20 3.54
C ASN A 602 -68.55 -68.67 3.46
N ASN A 603 -67.42 -67.99 3.19
CA ASN A 603 -67.17 -66.72 2.48
C ASN A 603 -67.15 -65.43 3.32
N CYS A 604 -66.34 -64.39 3.05
CA CYS A 604 -65.06 -64.14 2.35
C CYS A 604 -64.82 -62.60 2.42
N GLU A 605 -63.60 -62.14 2.73
CA GLU A 605 -62.94 -60.85 2.34
C GLU A 605 -63.56 -59.46 2.73
N PRO A 606 -62.79 -58.31 2.67
CA PRO A 606 -61.46 -58.09 2.06
C PRO A 606 -60.40 -57.33 2.89
N ALA A 607 -59.20 -57.26 2.31
CA ALA A 607 -58.06 -56.41 2.64
C ALA A 607 -58.35 -54.89 2.48
N GLY A 608 -57.60 -54.04 3.20
CA GLY A 608 -57.69 -52.57 3.06
C GLY A 608 -56.48 -51.76 3.55
N ASP A 609 -56.18 -51.74 4.85
CA ASP A 609 -55.61 -50.49 5.39
C ASP A 609 -54.12 -50.49 5.77
N ASN A 610 -53.47 -51.64 5.93
CA ASN A 610 -52.09 -51.68 6.44
C ASN A 610 -51.02 -51.29 5.38
N LEU A 611 -51.34 -51.45 4.09
CA LEU A 611 -50.46 -51.00 2.99
C LEU A 611 -50.56 -49.49 2.75
N SER A 612 -51.71 -48.87 3.06
CA SER A 612 -51.94 -47.43 2.88
C SER A 612 -51.01 -46.61 3.78
N TRP A 613 -50.91 -46.98 5.05
CA TRP A 613 -50.13 -46.23 6.03
C TRP A 613 -48.62 -46.37 5.85
N GLN A 614 -48.14 -47.56 5.47
CA GLN A 614 -46.73 -47.75 5.11
C GLN A 614 -46.36 -47.01 3.83
N ARG A 615 -47.29 -46.91 2.86
CA ARG A 615 -47.10 -46.14 1.63
C ARG A 615 -46.98 -44.64 1.91
N THR A 616 -47.85 -44.06 2.74
CA THR A 616 -47.79 -42.63 3.07
C THR A 616 -46.55 -42.24 3.87
N ARG A 617 -46.07 -43.11 4.76
CA ARG A 617 -44.79 -42.89 5.48
C ARG A 617 -43.58 -42.93 4.55
N LEU A 618 -43.52 -43.92 3.65
CA LEU A 618 -42.44 -43.99 2.67
C LEU A 618 -42.51 -42.82 1.67
N GLU A 619 -43.70 -42.33 1.33
CA GLU A 619 -43.88 -41.14 0.49
C GLU A 619 -43.34 -39.87 1.15
N THR A 620 -43.54 -39.66 2.46
CA THR A 620 -43.02 -38.47 3.15
C THR A 620 -41.51 -38.53 3.37
N GLU A 621 -40.95 -39.69 3.71
CA GLU A 621 -39.50 -39.90 3.78
C GLU A 621 -38.83 -39.71 2.39
N LEU A 622 -39.50 -40.17 1.33
CA LEU A 622 -39.05 -39.99 -0.06
C LEU A 622 -39.18 -38.52 -0.52
N GLN A 623 -40.18 -37.78 -0.03
CA GLN A 623 -40.32 -36.35 -0.29
C GLN A 623 -39.21 -35.53 0.40
N LEU A 624 -38.90 -35.81 1.68
CA LEU A 624 -37.84 -35.13 2.44
C LEU A 624 -36.45 -35.40 1.86
N THR A 625 -36.18 -36.64 1.44
CA THR A 625 -34.92 -36.99 0.77
C THR A 625 -34.80 -36.32 -0.59
N LYS A 626 -35.89 -36.21 -1.36
CA LYS A 626 -35.91 -35.42 -2.61
C LYS A 626 -35.64 -33.93 -2.39
N GLU A 627 -36.19 -33.33 -1.34
CA GLU A 627 -35.96 -31.92 -1.01
C GLU A 627 -34.52 -31.68 -0.52
N THR A 628 -33.99 -32.59 0.30
CA THR A 628 -32.58 -32.57 0.73
C THR A 628 -31.63 -32.72 -0.47
N LEU A 629 -31.95 -33.61 -1.40
CA LEU A 629 -31.21 -33.80 -2.64
C LEU A 629 -31.23 -32.53 -3.50
N ARG A 630 -32.39 -31.88 -3.66
CA ARG A 630 -32.51 -30.60 -4.39
C ARG A 630 -31.70 -29.49 -3.74
N MET A 631 -31.68 -29.39 -2.41
CA MET A 631 -30.87 -28.41 -1.70
C MET A 631 -29.37 -28.65 -1.93
N LYS A 632 -28.93 -29.91 -1.87
CA LYS A 632 -27.55 -30.30 -2.16
C LYS A 632 -27.18 -30.08 -3.63
N GLU A 633 -28.09 -30.33 -4.56
CA GLU A 633 -27.90 -30.00 -5.98
C GLU A 633 -27.71 -28.49 -6.19
N MET A 634 -28.49 -27.65 -5.51
CA MET A 634 -28.34 -26.20 -5.56
C MET A 634 -27.02 -25.72 -4.93
N GLU A 635 -26.56 -26.34 -3.84
CA GLU A 635 -25.25 -26.06 -3.21
C GLU A 635 -24.09 -26.46 -4.13
N VAL A 636 -24.19 -27.61 -4.81
CA VAL A 636 -23.22 -28.05 -5.82
C VAL A 636 -23.20 -27.09 -7.02
N LEU A 637 -24.34 -26.65 -7.53
CA LEU A 637 -24.39 -25.67 -8.61
C LEU A 637 -23.81 -24.31 -8.18
N ALA A 638 -24.02 -23.87 -6.95
CA ALA A 638 -23.44 -22.64 -6.42
C ALA A 638 -21.91 -22.74 -6.29
N SER A 639 -21.39 -23.86 -5.76
CA SER A 639 -19.95 -24.11 -5.67
C SER A 639 -19.30 -24.25 -7.06
N GLN A 640 -19.98 -24.88 -8.02
CA GLN A 640 -19.53 -24.97 -9.41
C GLN A 640 -19.41 -23.58 -10.05
N ARG A 641 -20.40 -22.69 -9.86
CA ARG A 641 -20.32 -21.29 -10.32
C ARG A 641 -19.19 -20.52 -9.64
N ALA A 642 -18.96 -20.73 -8.35
CA ALA A 642 -17.85 -20.09 -7.65
C ALA A 642 -16.48 -20.57 -8.18
N LEU A 643 -16.37 -21.86 -8.51
CA LEU A 643 -15.18 -22.45 -9.12
C LEU A 643 -14.92 -21.90 -10.53
N THR A 644 -15.95 -21.80 -11.38
CA THR A 644 -15.77 -21.23 -12.74
C THR A 644 -15.30 -19.78 -12.68
N ILE A 645 -15.85 -18.96 -11.76
CA ILE A 645 -15.38 -17.58 -11.55
C ILE A 645 -13.91 -17.55 -11.10
N LYS A 646 -13.50 -18.45 -10.20
CA LYS A 646 -12.09 -18.54 -9.78
C LYS A 646 -11.19 -18.99 -10.92
N GLU A 647 -11.63 -19.92 -11.75
CA GLU A 647 -10.89 -20.41 -12.92
C GLU A 647 -10.71 -19.31 -13.98
N GLU A 648 -11.72 -18.49 -14.24
CA GLU A 648 -11.62 -17.32 -15.12
C GLU A 648 -10.64 -16.27 -14.58
N LYS A 649 -10.66 -16.01 -13.26
CA LYS A 649 -9.67 -15.13 -12.62
C LYS A 649 -8.25 -15.68 -12.77
N LEU A 650 -8.04 -16.99 -12.59
CA LEU A 650 -6.74 -17.62 -12.80
C LEU A 650 -6.29 -17.55 -14.26
N LYS A 651 -7.20 -17.77 -15.23
CA LYS A 651 -6.91 -17.57 -16.66
C LYS A 651 -6.50 -16.13 -16.96
N LEU A 652 -7.15 -15.14 -16.35
CA LEU A 652 -6.78 -13.73 -16.49
C LEU A 652 -5.40 -13.44 -15.90
N VAL A 653 -5.09 -13.97 -14.72
CA VAL A 653 -3.77 -13.81 -14.08
C VAL A 653 -2.68 -14.50 -14.90
N SER A 654 -2.95 -15.68 -15.44
CA SER A 654 -2.01 -16.41 -16.31
C SER A 654 -1.70 -15.60 -17.56
N ARG A 655 -2.71 -15.07 -18.27
CA ARG A 655 -2.49 -14.18 -19.42
C ARG A 655 -1.68 -12.92 -19.07
N LYS A 656 -1.89 -12.34 -17.88
CA LYS A 656 -1.08 -11.20 -17.42
C LYS A 656 0.36 -11.59 -17.16
N LEU A 657 0.60 -12.78 -16.61
CA LEU A 657 1.93 -13.33 -16.41
C LEU A 657 2.62 -13.57 -17.76
N ASP A 658 1.93 -14.20 -18.71
CA ASP A 658 2.42 -14.46 -20.07
C ASP A 658 2.79 -13.13 -20.77
N ASN A 659 1.96 -12.10 -20.65
CA ASN A 659 2.27 -10.77 -21.19
C ASN A 659 3.52 -10.17 -20.53
N LYS A 660 3.69 -10.34 -19.22
CA LYS A 660 4.88 -9.85 -18.49
C LYS A 660 6.15 -10.62 -18.90
N GLU A 661 6.03 -11.91 -19.14
CA GLU A 661 7.12 -12.74 -19.65
C GLU A 661 7.52 -12.32 -21.07
N MET A 662 6.54 -12.07 -21.96
CA MET A 662 6.79 -11.55 -23.31
C MET A 662 7.41 -10.15 -23.30
N GLU A 663 6.97 -9.25 -22.41
CA GLU A 663 7.61 -7.94 -22.19
C GLU A 663 9.08 -8.11 -21.76
N TRP A 664 9.35 -9.06 -20.85
CA TRP A 664 10.71 -9.32 -20.35
C TRP A 664 11.61 -9.92 -21.44
N ILE A 665 11.10 -10.87 -22.24
CA ILE A 665 11.81 -11.43 -23.39
C ILE A 665 12.15 -10.32 -24.37
N LYS A 666 11.18 -9.45 -24.70
CA LYS A 666 11.40 -8.32 -25.61
C LYS A 666 12.47 -7.35 -25.09
N MET A 667 12.42 -7.01 -23.80
CA MET A 667 13.42 -6.15 -23.16
C MET A 667 14.83 -6.79 -23.21
N LYS A 668 14.93 -8.11 -23.01
CA LYS A 668 16.19 -8.83 -23.11
C LYS A 668 16.75 -8.83 -24.55
N GLU A 669 15.88 -9.01 -25.56
CA GLU A 669 16.26 -8.92 -26.97
C GLU A 669 16.68 -7.50 -27.37
N GLU A 670 16.01 -6.47 -26.84
CA GLU A 670 16.38 -5.06 -27.01
C GLU A 670 17.76 -4.79 -26.40
N MET A 671 18.00 -5.23 -25.15
CA MET A 671 19.31 -5.08 -24.51
C MET A 671 20.43 -5.80 -25.27
N ILE A 672 20.17 -6.99 -25.82
CA ILE A 672 21.13 -7.71 -26.66
C ILE A 672 21.40 -6.93 -27.95
N ARG A 673 20.37 -6.38 -28.60
CA ARG A 673 20.52 -5.52 -29.79
C ARG A 673 21.31 -4.26 -29.48
N GLU A 674 20.98 -3.53 -28.42
CA GLU A 674 21.71 -2.34 -27.98
C GLU A 674 23.18 -2.66 -27.69
N SER A 675 23.46 -3.81 -27.05
CA SER A 675 24.84 -4.25 -26.81
C SER A 675 25.60 -4.58 -28.11
N ALA A 676 24.90 -5.13 -29.10
CA ALA A 676 25.47 -5.42 -30.41
C ALA A 676 25.71 -4.14 -31.23
N GLU A 677 24.78 -3.18 -31.17
CA GLU A 677 24.90 -1.84 -31.77
C GLU A 677 26.05 -1.05 -31.13
N LEU A 678 26.17 -1.06 -29.80
CA LEU A 678 27.31 -0.45 -29.10
C LEU A 678 28.64 -1.10 -29.50
N ARG A 679 28.67 -2.43 -29.65
CA ARG A 679 29.86 -3.15 -30.10
C ARG A 679 30.20 -2.81 -31.56
N GLN A 680 29.20 -2.62 -32.42
CA GLN A 680 29.39 -2.13 -33.79
C GLN A 680 29.89 -0.68 -33.83
N LEU A 681 29.32 0.22 -33.01
CA LEU A 681 29.78 1.60 -32.88
C LEU A 681 31.22 1.66 -32.36
N TYR A 682 31.57 0.79 -31.42
CA TYR A 682 32.94 0.66 -30.93
C TYR A 682 33.88 0.14 -32.02
N ALA A 683 33.46 -0.86 -32.80
CA ALA A 683 34.24 -1.36 -33.94
C ALA A 683 34.41 -0.28 -35.03
N LEU A 684 33.36 0.48 -35.35
CA LEU A 684 33.43 1.59 -36.31
C LEU A 684 34.31 2.73 -35.80
N ALA A 685 34.26 3.04 -34.50
CA ALA A 685 35.17 4.00 -33.88
C ALA A 685 36.62 3.51 -33.97
N GLN A 686 36.87 2.23 -33.64
CA GLN A 686 38.18 1.60 -33.76
C GLN A 686 38.70 1.61 -35.20
N GLU A 687 37.84 1.34 -36.20
CA GLU A 687 38.18 1.38 -37.62
C GLU A 687 38.49 2.79 -38.11
N ARG A 688 37.72 3.79 -37.65
CA ARG A 688 37.99 5.22 -37.95
C ARG A 688 39.30 5.72 -37.33
N ILE A 689 39.66 5.15 -36.20
CA ILE A 689 40.89 5.45 -35.45
C ILE A 689 42.09 4.70 -36.08
N GLY A 690 41.88 3.52 -36.67
CA GLY A 690 42.93 2.74 -37.31
C GLY A 690 44.06 2.35 -36.35
N GLU A 691 45.31 2.38 -36.80
CA GLU A 691 46.51 2.21 -35.95
C GLU A 691 46.88 3.47 -35.16
N LYS A 692 46.28 4.62 -35.48
CA LYS A 692 46.56 5.89 -34.81
C LYS A 692 45.88 5.90 -33.45
N SER A 693 46.59 6.25 -32.39
CA SER A 693 45.98 6.39 -31.07
C SER A 693 45.01 7.58 -31.04
N ILE A 694 44.02 7.58 -30.13
CA ILE A 694 43.19 8.77 -29.86
C ILE A 694 44.07 9.98 -29.48
N GLY A 695 45.23 9.71 -28.86
CA GLY A 695 46.28 10.70 -28.62
C GLY A 695 46.86 11.26 -29.92
N ASP A 696 47.14 10.41 -30.91
CA ASP A 696 47.72 10.81 -32.21
C ASP A 696 46.72 11.65 -33.01
N LEU A 697 45.43 11.33 -32.95
CA LEU A 697 44.36 12.16 -33.56
C LEU A 697 44.19 13.51 -32.84
N ALA A 698 44.36 13.53 -31.52
CA ALA A 698 44.33 14.78 -30.75
C ALA A 698 45.57 15.63 -31.03
N ILE A 699 46.74 15.01 -31.21
CA ILE A 699 47.98 15.67 -31.61
C ILE A 699 47.85 16.20 -33.03
N GLU A 700 47.39 15.40 -33.99
CA GLU A 700 47.16 15.84 -35.38
C GLU A 700 46.17 17.01 -35.43
N LYS A 701 45.12 17.00 -34.59
CA LYS A 701 44.19 18.13 -34.47
C LYS A 701 44.84 19.38 -33.87
N LEU A 702 45.64 19.23 -32.80
CA LEU A 702 46.35 20.33 -32.16
C LEU A 702 47.45 20.91 -33.06
N GLU A 703 48.12 20.09 -33.86
CA GLU A 703 49.10 20.51 -34.86
C GLU A 703 48.43 21.29 -35.99
N LEU A 704 47.24 20.87 -36.43
CA LEU A 704 46.44 21.60 -37.43
C LEU A 704 45.94 22.94 -36.88
N GLU A 705 45.51 22.98 -35.62
CA GLU A 705 45.06 24.19 -34.94
C GLU A 705 46.25 25.14 -34.67
N ALA A 706 47.42 24.64 -34.32
CA ALA A 706 48.66 25.42 -34.20
C ALA A 706 49.09 26.00 -35.56
N ALA A 707 49.07 25.20 -36.62
CA ALA A 707 49.36 25.68 -37.97
C ALA A 707 48.36 26.75 -38.43
N GLN A 708 47.09 26.63 -38.07
CA GLN A 708 46.07 27.63 -38.37
C GLN A 708 46.32 28.94 -37.61
N LEU A 709 46.67 28.86 -36.32
CA LEU A 709 47.01 30.03 -35.51
C LEU A 709 48.31 30.71 -35.97
N GLU A 710 49.30 29.95 -36.44
CA GLU A 710 50.52 30.51 -37.04
C GLU A 710 50.22 31.26 -38.34
N VAL A 711 49.35 30.72 -39.19
CA VAL A 711 48.87 31.40 -40.41
C VAL A 711 48.10 32.67 -40.06
N GLU A 712 47.23 32.64 -39.04
CA GLU A 712 46.51 33.83 -38.56
C GLU A 712 47.46 34.89 -37.95
N ALA A 713 48.51 34.47 -37.24
CA ALA A 713 49.53 35.38 -36.71
C ALA A 713 50.37 36.00 -37.82
N ALA A 714 50.78 35.20 -38.82
CA ALA A 714 51.55 35.66 -39.97
C ALA A 714 50.75 36.63 -40.85
N THR A 715 49.48 36.35 -41.10
CA THR A 715 48.58 37.24 -41.84
C THR A 715 48.33 38.56 -41.09
N ASN A 716 48.12 38.51 -39.77
CA ASN A 716 48.02 39.72 -38.93
C ASN A 716 49.31 40.55 -38.91
N ALA A 717 50.48 39.91 -38.87
CA ALA A 717 51.76 40.58 -38.93
C ALA A 717 51.98 41.28 -40.28
N LEU A 718 51.64 40.61 -41.39
CA LEU A 718 51.67 41.18 -42.73
C LEU A 718 50.71 42.36 -42.87
N GLN A 719 49.50 42.26 -42.34
CA GLN A 719 48.52 43.34 -42.35
C GLN A 719 48.99 44.56 -41.54
N LYS A 720 49.68 44.32 -40.41
CA LYS A 720 50.26 45.39 -39.59
C LYS A 720 51.47 46.05 -40.25
N LEU A 721 52.30 45.30 -40.96
CA LEU A 721 53.38 45.84 -41.79
C LEU A 721 52.83 46.69 -42.94
N ALA A 722 51.80 46.23 -43.64
CA ALA A 722 51.14 47.02 -44.68
C ALA A 722 50.58 48.34 -44.10
N GLN A 723 49.97 48.31 -42.91
CA GLN A 723 49.49 49.51 -42.23
C GLN A 723 50.63 50.45 -41.83
N MET A 724 51.74 49.95 -41.28
CA MET A 724 52.91 50.76 -40.93
C MET A 724 53.56 51.39 -42.16
N SER A 725 53.66 50.66 -43.27
CA SER A 725 54.14 51.17 -44.55
C SER A 725 53.23 52.26 -45.10
N LYS A 726 51.91 52.12 -44.92
CA LYS A 726 50.92 53.15 -45.29
C LYS A 726 51.04 54.40 -44.43
N ASP A 727 51.25 54.24 -43.14
CA ASP A 727 51.45 55.34 -42.20
C ASP A 727 52.77 56.08 -42.48
N LEU A 728 53.86 55.35 -42.78
CA LEU A 728 55.13 55.93 -43.22
C LEU A 728 55.00 56.69 -44.54
N LEU A 729 54.28 56.12 -45.53
CA LEU A 729 54.02 56.80 -46.79
C LEU A 729 53.21 58.09 -46.57
N ASN A 730 52.20 58.06 -45.70
CA ASN A 730 51.40 59.22 -45.32
C ASN A 730 52.24 60.29 -44.61
N MET A 731 53.13 59.89 -43.69
CA MET A 731 54.04 60.80 -42.98
C MET A 731 55.04 61.47 -43.95
N VAL A 732 55.57 60.72 -44.92
CA VAL A 732 56.45 61.28 -45.96
C VAL A 732 55.69 62.25 -46.87
N THR A 733 54.42 61.96 -47.21
CA THR A 733 53.59 62.89 -48.00
C THR A 733 53.17 64.14 -47.24
N LEU A 734 53.00 64.04 -45.91
CA LEU A 734 52.74 65.19 -45.04
C LEU A 734 54.01 66.05 -44.87
N SER A 735 55.18 65.41 -44.76
CA SER A 735 56.49 66.06 -44.67
C SER A 735 56.88 66.84 -45.93
N THR A 736 56.35 66.50 -47.10
CA THR A 736 56.58 67.26 -48.34
C THR A 736 55.71 68.52 -48.49
N ASN A 737 54.72 68.73 -47.61
CA ASN A 737 53.77 69.85 -47.67
C ASN A 737 53.85 70.82 -46.48
N SER A 738 54.76 70.62 -45.54
CA SER A 738 55.03 71.56 -44.44
C SER A 738 56.50 71.96 -44.45
N ASP A 739 56.75 73.18 -44.91
CA ASP A 739 58.02 73.90 -44.75
C ASP A 739 58.17 74.30 -43.27
N VAL A 740 58.51 73.34 -42.39
CA VAL A 740 58.89 73.58 -40.99
C VAL A 740 59.87 72.51 -40.52
N ASP A 741 61.05 72.97 -40.12
CA ASP A 741 62.16 72.32 -39.42
C ASP A 741 61.94 70.89 -38.89
N ILE A 742 62.58 69.92 -39.54
CA ILE A 742 62.91 68.63 -38.94
C ILE A 742 64.16 68.83 -38.09
N SER A 743 63.96 68.90 -36.78
CA SER A 743 65.01 68.60 -35.80
C SER A 743 64.41 67.68 -34.75
N ILE A 744 65.25 66.74 -34.27
CA ILE A 744 65.12 65.97 -33.03
C ILE A 744 64.54 64.55 -33.22
N LEU A 745 65.41 63.57 -33.56
CA LEU A 745 65.91 62.47 -32.65
C LEU A 745 66.35 61.21 -33.43
N LEU A 746 67.66 60.96 -33.51
CA LEU A 746 68.21 59.62 -33.28
C LEU A 746 69.61 59.76 -32.64
N PRO A 747 69.99 58.93 -31.64
CA PRO A 747 71.19 59.14 -30.83
C PRO A 747 72.49 58.75 -31.55
N GLN A 748 73.53 59.51 -31.21
CA GLN A 748 74.92 59.44 -31.63
C GLN A 748 75.51 58.02 -31.72
N SER A 749 76.14 57.69 -32.86
CA SER A 749 77.52 57.20 -32.88
C SER A 749 78.14 57.47 -34.25
N GLY A 750 79.38 57.96 -34.25
CA GLY A 750 79.91 58.81 -35.30
C GLY A 750 80.65 58.12 -36.44
N LEU A 751 80.77 58.85 -37.55
CA LEU A 751 81.99 58.91 -38.36
C LEU A 751 81.93 60.16 -39.27
N LYS A 752 83.10 60.78 -39.43
CA LYS A 752 83.34 62.04 -40.15
C LYS A 752 83.32 61.81 -41.67
N ASN A 753 82.56 62.60 -42.42
CA ASN A 753 83.06 63.46 -43.51
C ASN A 753 81.92 64.20 -44.25
N PRO A 754 82.14 65.44 -44.73
CA PRO A 754 81.10 66.27 -45.34
C PRO A 754 81.12 66.13 -46.86
N LEU A 755 80.02 65.65 -47.45
CA LEU A 755 79.79 65.75 -48.89
C LEU A 755 78.32 66.12 -49.12
N HIS A 756 78.17 67.38 -49.53
CA HIS A 756 77.00 68.01 -50.11
C HIS A 756 76.34 67.07 -51.14
N LEU A 757 75.09 66.64 -50.92
CA LEU A 757 74.24 66.05 -51.95
C LEU A 757 72.77 66.41 -51.67
N ASP A 758 72.29 67.35 -52.47
CA ASP A 758 70.91 67.58 -52.92
C ASP A 758 69.76 66.90 -52.14
N GLU A 759 69.15 67.64 -51.20
CA GLU A 759 68.05 67.20 -50.31
C GLU A 759 66.70 66.91 -51.01
N SER A 760 66.63 67.03 -52.34
CA SER A 760 65.40 66.81 -53.12
C SER A 760 65.26 65.39 -53.70
N HIS A 761 66.37 64.73 -54.05
CA HIS A 761 66.33 63.43 -54.72
C HIS A 761 66.17 62.23 -53.75
N GLY A 762 66.71 62.30 -52.53
CA GLY A 762 66.60 61.20 -51.56
C GLY A 762 65.19 60.95 -51.03
N VAL A 763 64.38 62.01 -50.89
CA VAL A 763 62.99 61.89 -50.41
C VAL A 763 62.07 61.26 -51.46
N THR A 764 62.32 61.54 -52.74
CA THR A 764 61.56 60.94 -53.85
C THR A 764 61.90 59.47 -54.05
N GLU A 765 63.18 59.09 -53.96
CA GLU A 765 63.61 57.68 -53.97
C GLU A 765 63.04 56.91 -52.77
N PHE A 766 63.17 57.46 -51.55
CA PHE A 766 62.59 56.87 -50.34
C PHE A 766 61.08 56.68 -50.46
N ARG A 767 60.36 57.67 -51.01
CA ARG A 767 58.91 57.57 -51.26
C ARG A 767 58.57 56.49 -52.28
N THR A 768 59.34 56.38 -53.38
CA THR A 768 59.12 55.32 -54.37
C THR A 768 59.40 53.93 -53.80
N GLU A 769 60.40 53.80 -52.93
CA GLU A 769 60.77 52.52 -52.34
C GLU A 769 59.80 52.08 -51.23
N VAL A 770 59.32 53.03 -50.40
CA VAL A 770 58.25 52.79 -49.42
C VAL A 770 56.93 52.44 -50.13
N ALA A 771 56.62 53.06 -51.27
CA ALA A 771 55.44 52.72 -52.07
C ALA A 771 55.54 51.33 -52.73
N LYS A 772 56.73 50.92 -53.20
CA LYS A 772 56.96 49.55 -53.70
C LYS A 772 56.85 48.51 -52.57
N LEU A 773 57.40 48.81 -51.39
CA LEU A 773 57.27 47.96 -50.20
C LEU A 773 55.81 47.81 -49.75
N LEU A 774 55.02 48.90 -49.80
CA LEU A 774 53.59 48.86 -49.55
C LEU A 774 52.85 47.98 -50.58
N ALA A 775 53.12 48.15 -51.87
CA ALA A 775 52.49 47.36 -52.92
C ALA A 775 52.82 45.85 -52.79
N LEU A 776 54.08 45.51 -52.46
CA LEU A 776 54.51 44.14 -52.21
C LEU A 776 53.85 43.54 -50.95
N THR A 777 53.75 44.31 -49.87
CA THR A 777 53.11 43.84 -48.62
C THR A 777 51.60 43.69 -48.77
N GLU A 778 50.91 44.59 -49.49
CA GLU A 778 49.49 44.45 -49.82
C GLU A 778 49.24 43.25 -50.75
N GLN A 779 50.11 43.01 -51.74
CA GLN A 779 50.03 41.83 -52.60
C GLN A 779 50.21 40.53 -51.81
N LEU A 780 51.17 40.48 -50.87
CA LEU A 780 51.38 39.31 -50.00
C LEU A 780 50.21 39.07 -49.04
N VAL A 781 49.54 40.13 -48.56
CA VAL A 781 48.32 40.00 -47.74
C VAL A 781 47.17 39.41 -48.58
N ILE A 782 47.03 39.82 -49.84
CA ILE A 782 46.00 39.28 -50.77
C ILE A 782 46.30 37.82 -51.14
N GLU A 783 47.55 37.49 -51.43
CA GLU A 783 47.98 36.10 -51.73
C GLU A 783 47.86 35.18 -50.51
N ALA A 784 48.05 35.69 -49.29
CA ALA A 784 47.85 34.93 -48.06
C ALA A 784 46.36 34.73 -47.71
N GLY A 785 45.50 35.72 -47.98
CA GLY A 785 44.05 35.62 -47.76
C GLY A 785 43.31 34.76 -48.80
N THR A 786 43.83 34.62 -50.02
CA THR A 786 43.20 33.82 -51.08
C THR A 786 43.39 32.30 -50.91
N LYS A 787 44.39 31.86 -50.14
CA LYS A 787 44.62 30.43 -49.85
C LYS A 787 43.71 29.86 -48.74
N GLN A 788 42.88 30.68 -48.11
CA GLN A 788 41.95 30.25 -47.04
C GLN A 788 40.63 29.65 -47.59
N VAL A 789 40.39 29.66 -48.91
CA VAL A 789 39.10 29.24 -49.51
C VAL A 789 39.19 27.91 -50.29
N GLU A 790 40.37 27.34 -50.51
CA GLU A 790 40.52 26.02 -51.16
C GLU A 790 41.14 24.97 -50.22
N ARG A 791 40.40 24.53 -49.19
CA ARG A 791 40.53 23.18 -48.60
C ARG A 791 39.21 22.70 -48.05
#